data_AF-A0AAV6YYT0-F1
#
_entry.id   AF-A0AAV6YYT0-F1
#
_cell.length_a   1.000
_cell.length_b   1.000
_cell.length_c   1.000
_cell.angle_alpha   90.00
_cell.angle_beta   90.00
_cell.angle_gamma   90.00
#
_symmetry.space_group_name_H-M   'P 1'
#
loop_
_entity.id
_entity.type
_entity.pdbx_description
1 polymer ?
#
loop_
_entity_poly.entity_id
_entity_poly.type
_entity_poly.pdbx_seq_one_letter_code
_entity_poly.pdbx_strand_id
1 'polypeptide(L)'
;MKLQLHERGLKLQQVLYCQACKLLTDDYEQVRSAAIELVWVLSQLYPESIVPIPSSNEEIRLVDEAFGKICHMVSDGSWMVRVQACKLLGSMQQVSPHFLEQTLDKKLMSDLRRKRTAHERAKELYSSGEFSSGRKWGDDAPREELDTEAVNLIESGACGAFVHGLEDEMYEVRIAAVESLCLLARSSRPFAEKCLDFLVDMFNDEIEEVRLQSIHTMRKISDNITLREDQLDTILAVLEDSSRDIREALHELLCCTNVSTKECVHLALVELLKNLSKYPTDRESIWKCLKFLGSRHPTLVLSLVPELLSTHPFFDTPEPDMDDPAYIAVLVLIFNAAKTCPTMPALFSDHTFRHYAYLRDSLSHLVPALTLPGVKWSWIPDLERQSPPEDPSQQFLQNSLERVHNLQNLDIQGTRELLEFTIRDLQRIGELQSELAGMADFSATYLRCQLLLIKALNEKLWSLAAPLYVKQNSLAATAVKQILEETYKMEFMYSGLESRQVSIIHHMRLQANALQLLVTARTTKGEEPLFSMCKQFLQEVDFFQRCFISELPHMQDSFVDKLLDLMPRLVNSKPLEMVKILQTSLRQSSFLRLTLPEQIHKASAHIIEPAAESDNPIRFTSGLVVALDVDATLEHVQEPQSAVKVQVVYPDGQVQIIHPKPADFRNPGPGRHRLITQVYLSHTAWTEPCQIEVSLLLAYSSSRSNVHSSKTSWGESVDSMPPPDSSIDGTLPFSKPVKVFLMPKPARR
;
A
#
# COMPACT_ATOMS: atom_id res chain seq x y z
N MET A 1 8.44 38.95 2.03
CA MET A 1 9.83 39.34 2.43
C MET A 1 10.14 39.05 3.90
N LYS A 2 9.37 39.52 4.89
CA LYS A 2 9.68 39.28 6.32
C LYS A 2 9.63 37.79 6.71
N LEU A 3 8.62 37.04 6.25
CA LEU A 3 8.52 35.58 6.44
C LEU A 3 9.72 34.83 5.82
N GLN A 4 10.09 35.15 4.58
CA GLN A 4 11.27 34.58 3.91
C GLN A 4 12.60 34.85 4.65
N LEU A 5 12.72 35.99 5.35
CA LEU A 5 13.89 36.28 6.18
C LEU A 5 13.88 35.41 7.45
N HIS A 6 12.70 35.15 8.02
CA HIS A 6 12.53 34.26 9.15
C HIS A 6 12.88 32.79 8.82
N GLU A 7 12.41 32.30 7.67
CA GLU A 7 12.77 30.97 7.16
C GLU A 7 14.29 30.79 6.97
N ARG A 8 15.00 31.89 6.71
CA ARG A 8 16.48 31.92 6.61
C ARG A 8 17.18 32.07 7.98
N GLY A 9 16.45 31.92 9.08
CA GLY A 9 16.97 31.94 10.44
C GLY A 9 17.03 33.31 11.11
N LEU A 10 16.51 34.38 10.50
CA LEU A 10 16.50 35.71 11.14
C LEU A 10 15.33 35.81 12.13
N LYS A 11 15.63 36.24 13.36
CA LYS A 11 14.59 36.49 14.37
C LYS A 11 13.85 37.79 14.07
N LEU A 12 12.52 37.70 13.92
CA LEU A 12 11.66 38.85 13.69
C LEU A 12 11.51 39.67 14.97
N GLN A 13 11.44 41.00 14.84
CA GLN A 13 11.23 41.89 15.99
C GLN A 13 9.77 41.92 16.41
N GLN A 14 9.51 41.89 17.72
CA GLN A 14 8.15 41.89 18.29
C GLN A 14 7.31 43.10 17.86
N VAL A 15 7.92 44.26 17.60
CA VAL A 15 7.22 45.49 17.16
C VAL A 15 6.41 45.28 15.86
N LEU A 16 6.77 44.28 15.06
CA LEU A 16 6.04 43.91 13.85
C LEU A 16 4.65 43.33 14.14
N TYR A 17 4.40 42.89 15.37
CA TYR A 17 3.14 42.25 15.75
C TYR A 17 1.93 43.17 15.55
N CYS A 18 2.00 44.40 16.06
CA CYS A 18 0.93 45.38 15.89
C CYS A 18 0.70 45.77 14.42
N GLN A 19 1.74 45.70 13.58
CA GLN A 19 1.62 45.93 12.14
C GLN A 19 0.94 44.73 11.45
N ALA A 20 1.35 43.51 11.80
CA ALA A 20 0.74 42.28 11.29
C ALA A 20 -0.76 42.22 11.63
N CYS A 21 -1.15 42.58 12.85
CA CYS A 21 -2.54 42.62 13.27
C CYS A 21 -3.41 43.57 12.43
N LYS A 22 -2.87 44.71 11.99
CA LYS A 22 -3.60 45.64 11.11
C LYS A 22 -3.82 45.10 9.71
N LEU A 23 -2.94 44.20 9.25
CA LEU A 23 -3.03 43.58 7.92
C LEU A 23 -4.05 42.42 7.89
N LEU A 24 -4.59 42.00 9.03
CA LEU A 24 -5.65 40.97 9.08
C LEU A 24 -6.96 41.45 8.46
N THR A 25 -7.20 42.76 8.37
CA THR A 25 -8.41 43.34 7.77
C THR A 25 -8.14 43.94 6.39
N ASP A 26 -7.07 43.52 5.72
CA ASP A 26 -6.72 44.01 4.38
C ASP A 26 -7.71 43.51 3.31
N ASP A 27 -7.94 44.30 2.28
CA ASP A 27 -8.88 43.95 1.20
C ASP A 27 -8.43 42.70 0.42
N TYR A 28 -7.12 42.45 0.33
CA TYR A 28 -6.56 41.34 -0.45
C TYR A 28 -6.34 40.09 0.40
N GLU A 29 -6.89 38.96 -0.07
CA GLU A 29 -6.78 37.67 0.63
C GLU A 29 -5.33 37.20 0.82
N GLN A 30 -4.43 37.46 -0.14
CA GLN A 30 -3.03 37.05 -0.03
C GLN A 30 -2.30 37.84 1.07
N VAL A 31 -2.71 39.09 1.31
CA VAL A 31 -2.16 39.92 2.39
C VAL A 31 -2.67 39.42 3.73
N ARG A 32 -3.97 39.14 3.85
CA ARG A 32 -4.55 38.55 5.08
C ARG A 32 -3.91 37.19 5.39
N SER A 33 -3.79 36.31 4.40
CA SER A 33 -3.10 35.02 4.48
C SER A 33 -1.67 35.16 5.04
N ALA A 34 -0.84 36.04 4.45
CA ALA A 34 0.51 36.29 4.94
C ALA A 34 0.53 36.96 6.33
N ALA A 35 -0.48 37.77 6.66
CA ALA A 35 -0.60 38.43 7.95
C ALA A 35 -0.89 37.44 9.08
N ILE A 36 -1.77 36.45 8.86
CA ILE A 36 -2.06 35.37 9.83
C ILE A 36 -0.78 34.61 10.15
N GLU A 37 -0.01 34.24 9.13
CA GLU A 37 1.27 33.55 9.32
C GLU A 37 2.26 34.40 10.11
N LEU A 38 2.33 35.70 9.84
CA LEU A 38 3.22 36.61 10.57
C LEU A 38 2.80 36.78 12.03
N VAL A 39 1.50 36.87 12.32
CA VAL A 39 0.93 36.87 13.68
C VAL A 39 1.31 35.59 14.40
N TRP A 40 1.14 34.42 13.75
CA TRP A 40 1.52 33.12 14.30
C TRP A 40 3.03 33.00 14.58
N VAL A 41 3.90 33.35 13.64
CA VAL A 41 5.36 33.30 13.84
C VAL A 41 5.77 34.14 15.05
N LEU A 42 5.26 35.36 15.15
CA LEU A 42 5.57 36.26 16.26
C LEU A 42 5.03 35.74 17.59
N SER A 43 3.89 35.06 17.60
CA SER A 43 3.33 34.42 18.79
C SER A 43 4.16 33.24 19.28
N GLN A 44 4.77 32.48 18.37
CA GLN A 44 5.70 31.41 18.74
C GLN A 44 7.07 31.94 19.22
N LEU A 45 7.52 33.08 18.68
CA LEU A 45 8.81 33.69 19.06
C LEU A 45 8.76 34.41 20.42
N TYR A 46 7.60 34.95 20.80
CA TYR A 46 7.42 35.78 22.00
C TYR A 46 6.14 35.41 22.79
N PRO A 47 5.93 34.14 23.17
CA PRO A 47 4.65 33.66 23.70
C PRO A 47 4.24 34.33 25.02
N GLU A 48 5.19 34.53 25.93
CA GLU A 48 4.97 35.11 27.27
C GLU A 48 5.00 36.65 27.29
N SER A 49 5.14 37.31 26.13
CA SER A 49 5.11 38.76 26.10
C SER A 49 3.70 39.27 26.38
N ILE A 50 3.57 40.35 27.15
CA ILE A 50 2.28 40.92 27.52
C ILE A 50 1.92 42.03 26.53
N VAL A 51 0.70 41.99 26.01
CA VAL A 51 0.14 43.01 25.11
C VAL A 51 -1.17 43.55 25.68
N PRO A 52 -1.45 44.87 25.51
CA PRO A 52 -2.71 45.45 25.95
C PRO A 52 -3.85 45.08 24.99
N ILE A 53 -5.02 44.76 25.53
CA ILE A 53 -6.23 44.55 24.73
C ILE A 53 -6.79 45.92 24.30
N PRO A 54 -7.05 46.19 23.01
CA PRO A 54 -7.52 47.52 22.59
C PRO A 54 -8.92 47.92 23.11
N SER A 55 -9.77 46.94 23.42
CA SER A 55 -11.16 47.14 23.87
C SER A 55 -11.35 47.12 25.39
N SER A 56 -10.36 46.65 26.16
CA SER A 56 -10.41 46.57 27.62
C SER A 56 -9.15 47.15 28.26
N ASN A 57 -9.18 47.48 29.56
CA ASN A 57 -8.00 47.96 30.28
C ASN A 57 -7.15 46.78 30.81
N GLU A 58 -7.24 45.63 30.16
CA GLU A 58 -6.64 44.36 30.57
C GLU A 58 -5.41 44.02 29.71
N GLU A 59 -4.55 43.20 30.29
CA GLU A 59 -3.30 42.73 29.71
C GLU A 59 -3.38 41.23 29.47
N ILE A 60 -2.92 40.78 28.30
CA ILE A 60 -2.99 39.37 27.87
C ILE A 60 -1.66 38.91 27.31
N ARG A 61 -1.37 37.60 27.42
CA ARG A 61 -0.20 36.99 26.78
C ARG A 61 -0.35 37.05 25.27
N LEU A 62 0.73 37.38 24.57
CA LEU A 62 0.75 37.55 23.12
C LEU A 62 0.32 36.28 22.41
N VAL A 63 0.67 35.09 22.93
CA VAL A 63 0.20 33.82 22.36
C VAL A 63 -1.33 33.65 22.42
N ASP A 64 -1.96 34.09 23.51
CA ASP A 64 -3.42 33.96 23.71
C ASP A 64 -4.16 35.01 22.86
N GLU A 65 -3.64 36.23 22.75
CA GLU A 65 -4.21 37.29 21.91
C GLU A 65 -4.06 36.98 20.42
N ALA A 66 -2.90 36.46 20.00
CA ALA A 66 -2.68 35.98 18.66
C ALA A 66 -3.61 34.82 18.31
N PHE A 67 -3.82 33.89 19.24
CA PHE A 67 -4.74 32.77 19.06
C PHE A 67 -6.17 33.27 18.82
N GLY A 68 -6.66 34.19 19.65
CA GLY A 68 -7.98 34.81 19.46
C GLY A 68 -8.14 35.51 18.11
N LYS A 69 -7.12 36.25 17.65
CA LYS A 69 -7.13 36.85 16.30
C LYS A 69 -7.16 35.82 15.19
N ILE A 70 -6.36 34.75 15.27
CA ILE A 70 -6.35 33.70 14.26
C ILE A 70 -7.69 32.94 14.27
N CYS A 71 -8.29 32.72 15.44
CA CYS A 71 -9.64 32.16 15.57
C CYS A 71 -10.69 33.03 14.85
N HIS A 72 -10.61 34.35 14.95
CA HIS A 72 -11.50 35.25 14.20
C HIS A 72 -11.36 35.07 12.69
N MET A 73 -10.15 34.79 12.20
CA MET A 73 -9.89 34.56 10.77
C MET A 73 -10.43 33.22 10.25
N VAL A 74 -10.92 32.33 11.13
CA VAL A 74 -11.69 31.14 10.71
C VAL A 74 -13.03 31.56 10.09
N SER A 75 -13.52 32.77 10.32
CA SER A 75 -14.72 33.32 9.69
C SER A 75 -14.43 34.27 8.53
N ASP A 76 -13.22 34.23 7.95
CA ASP A 76 -12.83 35.09 6.82
C ASP A 76 -13.66 34.80 5.55
N GLY A 77 -13.89 35.84 4.74
CA GLY A 77 -14.61 35.72 3.47
C GLY A 77 -13.93 34.83 2.42
N SER A 78 -12.61 34.63 2.50
CA SER A 78 -11.87 33.71 1.62
C SER A 78 -11.60 32.38 2.31
N TRP A 79 -12.06 31.29 1.70
CA TRP A 79 -11.83 29.94 2.22
C TRP A 79 -10.34 29.59 2.33
N MET A 80 -9.47 30.14 1.47
CA MET A 80 -8.02 29.92 1.55
C MET A 80 -7.44 30.49 2.85
N VAL A 81 -7.94 31.64 3.29
CA VAL A 81 -7.56 32.29 4.54
C VAL A 81 -8.08 31.46 5.72
N ARG A 82 -9.32 30.97 5.66
CA ARG A 82 -9.91 30.07 6.68
C ARG A 82 -9.10 28.78 6.86
N VAL A 83 -8.73 28.11 5.76
CA VAL A 83 -7.88 26.90 5.77
C VAL A 83 -6.55 27.19 6.48
N GLN A 84 -5.90 28.29 6.14
CA GLN A 84 -4.63 28.66 6.75
C GLN A 84 -4.77 29.00 8.23
N ALA A 85 -5.81 29.74 8.61
CA ALA A 85 -6.13 30.01 10.01
C ALA A 85 -6.28 28.71 10.80
N CYS A 86 -7.12 27.78 10.35
CA CYS A 86 -7.29 26.47 10.96
C CYS A 86 -5.94 25.76 11.14
N LYS A 87 -5.18 25.56 10.05
CA LYS A 87 -3.86 24.88 10.09
C LYS A 87 -2.91 25.48 11.12
N LEU A 88 -2.85 26.81 11.22
CA LEU A 88 -1.97 27.49 12.16
C LEU A 88 -2.43 27.30 13.61
N LEU A 89 -3.74 27.35 13.89
CA LEU A 89 -4.29 27.10 15.24
C LEU A 89 -3.84 25.75 15.80
N GLY A 90 -3.81 24.70 14.98
CA GLY A 90 -3.39 23.36 15.40
C GLY A 90 -1.97 23.30 15.98
N SER A 91 -1.09 24.21 15.58
CA SER A 91 0.30 24.27 16.05
C SER A 91 0.50 25.11 17.32
N MET A 92 -0.53 25.84 17.79
CA MET A 92 -0.44 26.77 18.91
C MET A 92 -0.63 26.07 20.27
N GLN A 93 0.31 25.22 20.65
CA GLN A 93 0.19 24.35 21.85
C GLN A 93 0.41 25.06 23.20
N GLN A 94 0.94 26.30 23.21
CA GLN A 94 1.23 27.07 24.44
C GLN A 94 0.06 27.95 24.91
N VAL A 95 -1.07 27.89 24.19
CA VAL A 95 -2.27 28.67 24.48
C VAL A 95 -2.91 28.20 25.78
N SER A 96 -3.47 29.16 26.51
CA SER A 96 -4.20 28.94 27.75
C SER A 96 -5.38 27.96 27.53
N PRO A 97 -5.58 26.96 28.40
CA PRO A 97 -6.66 25.98 28.25
C PRO A 97 -8.05 26.62 28.09
N HIS A 98 -8.27 27.77 28.73
CA HIS A 98 -9.55 28.47 28.65
C HIS A 98 -9.87 28.98 27.23
N PHE A 99 -8.88 29.56 26.52
CA PHE A 99 -9.05 29.98 25.12
C PHE A 99 -9.28 28.79 24.20
N LEU A 100 -8.54 27.70 24.46
CA LEU A 100 -8.68 26.46 23.71
C LEU A 100 -10.10 25.88 23.86
N GLU A 101 -10.64 25.84 25.08
CA GLU A 101 -12.00 25.33 25.33
C GLU A 101 -13.10 26.19 24.70
N GLN A 102 -12.91 27.51 24.63
CA GLN A 102 -13.87 28.42 24.00
C GLN A 102 -14.07 28.16 22.52
N THR A 103 -13.05 27.66 21.82
CA THR A 103 -13.17 27.31 20.39
C THR A 103 -14.23 26.24 20.10
N LEU A 104 -14.62 25.47 21.13
CA LEU A 104 -15.66 24.44 21.07
C LEU A 104 -17.02 24.93 21.61
N ASP A 105 -17.13 26.17 22.11
CA ASP A 105 -18.39 26.67 22.67
C ASP A 105 -19.39 27.00 21.54
N LYS A 106 -20.60 26.40 21.62
CA LYS A 106 -21.69 26.61 20.64
C LYS A 106 -22.54 27.84 20.94
N LYS A 107 -22.33 28.56 22.06
CA LYS A 107 -23.21 29.67 22.49
C LYS A 107 -23.37 30.78 21.45
N LEU A 108 -22.33 31.08 20.67
CA LEU A 108 -22.39 32.13 19.63
C LEU A 108 -23.33 31.78 18.46
N MET A 109 -23.56 30.48 18.21
CA MET A 109 -24.38 29.97 17.09
C MET A 109 -25.89 29.94 17.38
N SER A 110 -26.31 30.19 18.62
CA SER A 110 -27.72 30.12 19.02
C SER A 110 -28.15 31.32 19.86
N ASP A 111 -27.81 32.54 19.44
CA ASP A 111 -28.17 33.79 20.14
C ASP A 111 -27.79 33.76 21.63
N LEU A 112 -26.57 33.30 21.94
CA LEU A 112 -26.04 33.10 23.31
C LEU A 112 -26.76 31.99 24.11
N ARG A 113 -27.56 31.15 23.48
CA ARG A 113 -28.19 29.97 24.10
C ARG A 113 -27.26 28.77 23.96
N ARG A 114 -27.10 27.95 25.00
CA ARG A 114 -26.32 26.72 24.93
C ARG A 114 -27.11 25.62 24.22
N LYS A 115 -26.64 25.15 23.05
CA LYS A 115 -27.20 23.96 22.39
C LYS A 115 -26.67 22.70 23.07
N ARG A 116 -27.56 21.93 23.68
CA ARG A 116 -27.22 20.71 24.45
C ARG A 116 -26.65 19.62 23.54
N THR A 117 -25.58 18.96 23.98
CA THR A 117 -25.04 17.79 23.26
C THR A 117 -26.05 16.64 23.28
N ALA A 118 -25.90 15.65 22.39
CA ALA A 118 -26.75 14.46 22.42
C ALA A 118 -26.71 13.75 23.79
N HIS A 119 -25.52 13.71 24.40
CA HIS A 119 -25.30 13.18 25.74
C HIS A 119 -26.08 13.95 26.83
N GLU A 120 -26.03 15.28 26.83
CA GLU A 120 -26.76 16.10 27.80
C GLU A 120 -28.27 15.90 27.69
N ARG A 121 -28.80 15.79 26.47
CA ARG A 121 -30.21 15.48 26.21
C ARG A 121 -30.59 14.09 26.71
N ALA A 122 -29.77 13.08 26.44
CA ALA A 122 -29.99 11.70 26.88
C ALA A 122 -29.95 11.57 28.42
N LYS A 123 -28.98 12.22 29.07
CA LYS A 123 -28.85 12.26 30.53
C LYS A 123 -30.04 12.92 31.20
N GLU A 124 -30.53 14.03 30.64
CA GLU A 124 -31.69 14.73 31.17
C GLU A 124 -32.97 13.90 31.04
N LEU A 125 -33.21 13.30 29.87
CA LEU A 125 -34.32 12.37 29.63
C LEU A 125 -34.31 11.19 30.61
N TYR A 126 -33.13 10.64 30.90
CA TYR A 126 -32.97 9.57 31.87
C TYR A 126 -33.23 10.05 33.30
N SER A 127 -32.70 11.23 33.65
CA SER A 127 -32.83 11.80 35.00
C SER A 127 -34.22 12.34 35.32
N SER A 128 -34.97 12.81 34.32
CA SER A 128 -36.32 13.35 34.49
C SER A 128 -37.39 12.26 34.56
N GLY A 129 -37.08 11.04 34.09
CA GLY A 129 -38.01 9.90 34.11
C GLY A 129 -39.27 10.09 33.26
N GLU A 130 -39.31 11.13 32.42
CA GLU A 130 -40.49 11.51 31.66
C GLU A 130 -40.37 11.10 30.19
N PHE A 131 -41.31 10.27 29.75
CA PHE A 131 -41.51 9.99 28.33
C PHE A 131 -41.97 11.29 27.64
N SER A 132 -41.27 11.68 26.57
CA SER A 132 -41.56 12.91 25.83
C SER A 132 -42.97 12.88 25.23
N SER A 133 -43.91 13.58 25.87
CA SER A 133 -45.16 14.03 25.24
C SER A 133 -44.98 15.53 24.97
N GLY A 134 -45.10 15.91 23.71
CA GLY A 134 -44.66 17.21 23.20
C GLY A 134 -45.19 18.43 23.97
N ARG A 135 -44.36 19.47 23.97
CA ARG A 135 -44.56 20.85 24.46
C ARG A 135 -45.00 20.96 25.93
N LYS A 136 -44.01 21.10 26.82
CA LYS A 136 -44.24 21.59 28.19
C LYS A 136 -44.29 23.12 28.21
N TRP A 137 -45.30 23.65 28.90
CA TRP A 137 -45.37 25.05 29.31
C TRP A 137 -44.30 25.33 30.37
N GLY A 138 -43.39 26.27 30.09
CA GLY A 138 -42.27 26.63 30.97
C GLY A 138 -40.95 26.95 30.25
N ASP A 139 -40.90 26.82 28.91
CA ASP A 139 -39.71 27.05 28.08
C ASP A 139 -39.31 28.55 27.96
N ASP A 140 -40.16 29.47 28.44
CA ASP A 140 -39.94 30.93 28.42
C ASP A 140 -39.37 31.48 29.75
N ALA A 141 -38.87 30.63 30.65
CA ALA A 141 -38.20 31.09 31.87
C ALA A 141 -36.76 31.54 31.55
N PRO A 142 -36.35 32.77 31.88
CA PRO A 142 -34.97 33.21 31.64
C PRO A 142 -34.03 32.45 32.57
N ARG A 143 -33.16 31.60 32.01
CA ARG A 143 -32.12 30.88 32.77
C ARG A 143 -30.83 30.68 31.98
N GLU A 144 -29.87 31.56 32.26
CA GLU A 144 -28.54 31.29 32.84
C GLU A 144 -28.02 32.70 33.20
N GLU A 145 -27.66 32.98 34.46
CA GLU A 145 -26.92 34.21 34.77
C GLU A 145 -25.54 34.05 34.12
N LEU A 146 -25.29 34.82 33.06
CA LEU A 146 -24.02 34.81 32.35
C LEU A 146 -22.92 35.30 33.30
N ASP A 147 -21.89 34.48 33.48
CA ASP A 147 -20.69 34.89 34.20
C ASP A 147 -20.05 36.10 33.51
N THR A 148 -19.76 37.15 34.26
CA THR A 148 -19.14 38.38 33.76
C THR A 148 -17.80 38.15 33.08
N GLU A 149 -17.06 37.11 33.48
CA GLU A 149 -15.82 36.69 32.79
C GLU A 149 -16.11 36.08 31.40
N ALA A 150 -17.22 35.34 31.26
CA ALA A 150 -17.64 34.80 29.96
C ALA A 150 -18.06 35.90 28.97
N VAL A 151 -18.54 37.05 29.46
CA VAL A 151 -18.95 38.19 28.61
C VAL A 151 -17.74 39.00 28.11
N ASN A 152 -16.75 39.26 28.97
CA ASN A 152 -15.53 39.98 28.57
C ASN A 152 -14.64 39.19 27.58
N LEU A 153 -14.70 37.86 27.62
CA LEU A 153 -13.91 37.00 26.72
C LEU A 153 -14.57 36.69 25.37
N ILE A 154 -15.86 36.97 25.17
CA ILE A 154 -16.53 36.85 23.85
C ILE A 154 -15.92 37.83 22.83
N GLU A 155 -15.35 38.95 23.29
CA GLU A 155 -14.62 39.91 22.45
C GLU A 155 -13.29 39.37 21.90
N SER A 156 -12.79 38.23 22.38
CA SER A 156 -11.48 37.68 22.00
C SER A 156 -11.43 37.00 20.63
N GLY A 157 -12.59 36.72 20.01
CA GLY A 157 -12.67 36.03 18.71
C GLY A 157 -12.43 34.51 18.76
N ALA A 158 -12.10 33.93 19.92
CA ALA A 158 -11.86 32.50 20.09
C ALA A 158 -13.14 31.65 20.14
N CYS A 159 -14.26 32.24 20.58
CA CYS A 159 -15.50 31.50 20.86
C CYS A 159 -16.10 30.89 19.59
N GLY A 160 -16.31 29.56 19.61
CA GLY A 160 -16.92 28.80 18.51
C GLY A 160 -16.07 28.68 17.24
N ALA A 161 -14.79 29.06 17.26
CA ALA A 161 -13.95 29.07 16.05
C ALA A 161 -13.82 27.69 15.39
N PHE A 162 -13.57 26.62 16.16
CA PHE A 162 -13.52 25.27 15.57
C PHE A 162 -14.91 24.75 15.20
N VAL A 163 -15.96 25.17 15.90
CA VAL A 163 -17.34 24.83 15.49
C VAL A 163 -17.62 25.37 14.10
N HIS A 164 -17.30 26.65 13.83
CA HIS A 164 -17.41 27.23 12.49
C HIS A 164 -16.53 26.51 11.46
N GLY A 165 -15.28 26.20 11.81
CA GLY A 165 -14.37 25.49 10.92
C GLY A 165 -14.85 24.09 10.53
N LEU A 166 -15.51 23.38 11.45
CA LEU A 166 -16.09 22.05 11.20
C LEU A 166 -17.40 22.11 10.40
N GLU A 167 -18.20 23.17 10.56
CA GLU A 167 -19.47 23.39 9.85
C GLU A 167 -19.30 24.23 8.56
N ASP A 168 -18.05 24.44 8.10
CA ASP A 168 -17.74 25.30 6.95
C ASP A 168 -18.36 24.78 5.64
N GLU A 169 -18.61 25.65 4.67
CA GLU A 169 -19.10 25.25 3.34
C GLU A 169 -18.04 24.48 2.52
N MET A 170 -16.75 24.75 2.77
CA MET A 170 -15.62 24.16 2.06
C MET A 170 -15.00 23.02 2.86
N TYR A 171 -14.94 21.84 2.26
CA TYR A 171 -14.43 20.63 2.93
C TYR A 171 -12.94 20.73 3.30
N GLU A 172 -12.15 21.52 2.58
CA GLU A 172 -10.73 21.77 2.89
C GLU A 172 -10.57 22.51 4.23
N VAL A 173 -11.52 23.39 4.57
CA VAL A 173 -11.56 24.07 5.87
C VAL A 173 -11.92 23.07 6.96
N ARG A 174 -12.92 22.21 6.71
CA ARG A 174 -13.32 21.14 7.65
C ARG A 174 -12.15 20.20 7.94
N ILE A 175 -11.43 19.74 6.91
CA ILE A 175 -10.23 18.89 7.04
C ILE A 175 -9.16 19.61 7.89
N ALA A 176 -8.86 20.88 7.57
CA ALA A 176 -7.89 21.65 8.32
C ALA A 176 -8.29 21.84 9.79
N ALA A 177 -9.58 22.03 10.09
CA ALA A 177 -10.12 22.13 11.44
C ALA A 177 -9.98 20.79 12.19
N VAL A 178 -10.36 19.67 11.58
CA VAL A 178 -10.19 18.31 12.15
C VAL A 178 -8.72 18.02 12.47
N GLU A 179 -7.81 18.31 11.53
CA GLU A 179 -6.36 18.13 11.76
C GLU A 179 -5.83 18.99 12.90
N SER A 180 -6.34 20.21 13.02
CA SER A 180 -5.91 21.14 14.06
C SER A 180 -6.40 20.74 15.44
N LEU A 181 -7.65 20.28 15.53
CA LEU A 181 -8.19 19.63 16.73
C LEU A 181 -7.34 18.43 17.14
N CYS A 182 -6.90 17.60 16.19
CA CYS A 182 -6.00 16.48 16.47
C CYS A 182 -4.72 16.92 17.16
N LEU A 183 -4.02 17.90 16.59
CA LEU A 183 -2.73 18.37 17.11
C LEU A 183 -2.87 18.92 18.54
N LEU A 184 -3.92 19.68 18.80
CA LEU A 184 -4.20 20.25 20.11
C LEU A 184 -4.63 19.16 21.11
N ALA A 185 -5.50 18.23 20.73
CA ALA A 185 -5.95 17.09 21.54
C ALA A 185 -4.81 16.12 21.92
N ARG A 186 -3.81 15.96 21.05
CA ARG A 186 -2.61 15.17 21.38
C ARG A 186 -1.79 15.81 22.51
N SER A 187 -1.79 17.14 22.60
CA SER A 187 -1.05 17.89 23.63
C SER A 187 -1.82 18.05 24.95
N SER A 188 -3.15 17.98 24.93
CA SER A 188 -4.02 18.20 26.09
C SER A 188 -5.14 17.16 26.18
N ARG A 189 -5.04 16.27 27.18
CA ARG A 189 -6.07 15.24 27.44
C ARG A 189 -7.45 15.83 27.80
N PRO A 190 -7.58 16.84 28.68
CA PRO A 190 -8.88 17.45 28.96
C PRO A 190 -9.55 18.04 27.73
N PHE A 191 -8.76 18.58 26.79
CA PHE A 191 -9.28 19.09 25.53
C PHE A 191 -9.70 17.94 24.59
N ALA A 192 -8.93 16.85 24.54
CA ALA A 192 -9.28 15.66 23.76
C ALA A 192 -10.65 15.08 24.15
N GLU A 193 -10.98 15.06 25.44
CA GLU A 193 -12.28 14.62 25.93
C GLU A 193 -13.42 15.56 25.51
N LYS A 194 -13.17 16.89 25.49
CA LYS A 194 -14.17 17.90 25.09
C LYS A 194 -14.39 17.96 23.57
N CYS A 195 -13.36 17.76 22.76
CA CYS A 195 -13.49 17.78 21.30
C CYS A 195 -14.05 16.47 20.71
N LEU A 196 -14.13 15.40 21.51
CA LEU A 196 -14.50 14.07 21.05
C LEU A 196 -15.88 14.03 20.38
N ASP A 197 -16.90 14.65 20.98
CA ASP A 197 -18.25 14.68 20.41
C ASP A 197 -18.26 15.34 19.02
N PHE A 198 -17.47 16.40 18.83
CA PHE A 198 -17.34 17.07 17.53
C PHE A 198 -16.65 16.20 16.49
N LEU A 199 -15.59 15.49 16.88
CA LEU A 199 -14.90 14.57 15.97
C LEU A 199 -15.78 13.37 15.59
N VAL A 200 -16.61 12.87 16.51
CA VAL A 200 -17.61 11.83 16.22
C VAL A 200 -18.68 12.36 15.27
N ASP A 201 -19.14 13.60 15.42
CA ASP A 201 -20.12 14.20 14.50
C ASP A 201 -19.59 14.23 13.05
N MET A 202 -18.29 14.47 12.85
CA MET A 202 -17.65 14.49 11.51
C MET A 202 -17.63 13.12 10.82
N PHE A 203 -17.94 12.03 11.52
CA PHE A 203 -18.05 10.70 10.91
C PHE A 203 -19.29 10.57 10.03
N ASN A 204 -20.28 11.45 10.22
CA ASN A 204 -21.50 11.50 9.41
C ASN A 204 -21.45 12.63 8.36
N ASP A 205 -20.27 13.18 8.08
CA ASP A 205 -20.09 14.22 7.06
C ASP A 205 -20.46 13.69 5.66
N GLU A 206 -21.04 14.56 4.83
CA GLU A 206 -21.45 14.24 3.46
C GLU A 206 -20.27 13.94 2.53
N ILE A 207 -19.08 14.46 2.84
CA ILE A 207 -17.85 14.29 2.06
C ILE A 207 -17.03 13.12 2.60
N GLU A 208 -16.75 12.15 1.73
CA GLU A 208 -15.97 10.94 2.04
C GLU A 208 -14.57 11.26 2.62
N GLU A 209 -13.88 12.25 2.05
CA GLU A 209 -12.54 12.66 2.50
C GLU A 209 -12.55 13.22 3.93
N VAL A 210 -13.60 13.94 4.31
CA VAL A 210 -13.77 14.48 5.68
C VAL A 210 -14.03 13.36 6.66
N ARG A 211 -14.91 12.40 6.32
CA ARG A 211 -15.17 11.20 7.15
C ARG A 211 -13.88 10.42 7.40
N LEU A 212 -13.15 10.10 6.32
CA LEU A 212 -11.89 9.34 6.40
C LEU A 212 -10.84 10.05 7.26
N GLN A 213 -10.66 11.36 7.05
CA GLN A 213 -9.70 12.15 7.82
C GLN A 213 -10.07 12.23 9.31
N SER A 214 -11.37 12.27 9.63
CA SER A 214 -11.88 12.28 11.00
C SER A 214 -11.57 10.97 11.72
N ILE A 215 -11.73 9.83 11.05
CA ILE A 215 -11.35 8.50 11.57
C ILE A 215 -9.84 8.43 11.82
N HIS A 216 -9.02 8.86 10.85
CA HIS A 216 -7.57 8.89 11.02
C HIS A 216 -7.10 9.81 12.15
N THR A 217 -7.78 10.94 12.33
CA THR A 217 -7.53 11.87 13.43
C THR A 217 -7.87 11.27 14.78
N MET A 218 -9.05 10.64 14.91
CA MET A 218 -9.46 9.99 16.15
C MET A 218 -8.50 8.88 16.55
N ARG A 219 -8.00 8.12 15.56
CA ARG A 219 -6.98 7.07 15.78
C ARG A 219 -5.69 7.63 16.39
N LYS A 220 -5.27 8.85 16.01
CA LYS A 220 -4.05 9.49 16.55
C LYS A 220 -4.20 9.94 18.01
N ILE A 221 -5.43 10.08 18.51
CA ILE A 221 -5.72 10.52 19.88
C ILE A 221 -6.34 9.42 20.75
N SER A 222 -6.48 8.19 20.23
CA SER A 222 -7.21 7.08 20.88
C SER A 222 -6.69 6.75 22.28
N ASP A 223 -5.38 6.90 22.53
CA ASP A 223 -4.76 6.65 23.84
C ASP A 223 -5.18 7.67 24.91
N ASN A 224 -5.66 8.85 24.50
CA ASN A 224 -6.07 9.94 25.39
C ASN A 224 -7.58 9.93 25.68
N ILE A 225 -8.36 9.08 25.00
CA ILE A 225 -9.82 9.08 25.06
C ILE A 225 -10.36 7.71 25.46
N THR A 226 -11.55 7.72 26.05
CA THR A 226 -12.35 6.53 26.34
C THR A 226 -13.73 6.74 25.74
N LEU A 227 -14.18 5.83 24.88
CA LEU A 227 -15.47 5.97 24.22
C LEU A 227 -16.62 5.55 25.13
N ARG A 228 -17.69 6.34 25.12
CA ARG A 228 -18.98 6.00 25.70
C ARG A 228 -19.81 5.17 24.72
N GLU A 229 -20.85 4.52 25.22
CA GLU A 229 -21.77 3.70 24.42
C GLU A 229 -22.46 4.51 23.30
N ASP A 230 -22.97 5.72 23.61
CA ASP A 230 -23.63 6.61 22.64
C ASP A 230 -22.70 7.05 21.49
N GLN A 231 -21.43 7.29 21.81
CA GLN A 231 -20.41 7.65 20.83
C GLN A 231 -20.03 6.45 19.98
N LEU A 232 -19.89 5.28 20.61
CA LEU A 232 -19.54 4.05 19.92
C LEU A 232 -20.64 3.62 18.94
N ASP A 233 -21.92 3.72 19.32
CA ASP A 233 -23.05 3.48 18.40
C ASP A 233 -22.92 4.31 17.11
N THR A 234 -22.63 5.61 17.27
CA THR A 234 -22.46 6.54 16.14
C THR A 234 -21.25 6.15 15.28
N ILE A 235 -20.14 5.79 15.91
CA ILE A 235 -18.91 5.34 15.21
C ILE A 235 -19.17 4.04 14.44
N LEU A 236 -19.87 3.08 15.05
CA LEU A 236 -20.11 1.76 14.47
C LEU A 236 -21.08 1.82 13.28
N ALA A 237 -21.99 2.81 13.22
CA ALA A 237 -22.85 3.02 12.06
C ALA A 237 -22.06 3.24 10.75
N VAL A 238 -20.82 3.72 10.83
CA VAL A 238 -19.92 3.92 9.68
C VAL A 238 -19.42 2.60 9.09
N LEU A 239 -19.54 1.47 9.79
CA LEU A 239 -19.26 0.14 9.23
C LEU A 239 -20.17 -0.19 8.04
N GLU A 240 -21.28 0.52 7.86
CA GLU A 240 -22.17 0.35 6.71
C GLU A 240 -21.76 1.16 5.47
N ASP A 241 -20.75 2.04 5.57
CA ASP A 241 -20.29 2.92 4.48
C ASP A 241 -19.94 2.10 3.21
N SER A 242 -20.25 2.65 2.04
CA SER A 242 -19.93 2.02 0.76
C SER A 242 -18.42 1.98 0.49
N SER A 243 -17.67 2.97 0.99
CA SER A 243 -16.23 3.08 0.81
C SER A 243 -15.48 2.07 1.67
N ARG A 244 -14.74 1.18 1.01
CA ARG A 244 -13.88 0.20 1.69
C ARG A 244 -12.80 0.86 2.52
N ASP A 245 -12.22 1.96 2.04
CA ASP A 245 -11.15 2.67 2.72
C ASP A 245 -11.63 3.23 4.08
N ILE A 246 -12.86 3.76 4.12
CA ILE A 246 -13.49 4.21 5.37
C ILE A 246 -13.70 3.04 6.33
N ARG A 247 -14.25 1.91 5.85
CA ARG A 247 -14.51 0.74 6.70
C ARG A 247 -13.21 0.16 7.27
N GLU A 248 -12.18 0.01 6.45
CA GLU A 248 -10.86 -0.46 6.90
C GLU A 248 -10.22 0.52 7.90
N ALA A 249 -10.28 1.84 7.65
CA ALA A 249 -9.79 2.85 8.59
C ALA A 249 -10.53 2.77 9.93
N LEU A 250 -11.83 2.49 9.92
CA LEU A 250 -12.63 2.31 11.11
C LEU A 250 -12.29 1.02 11.87
N HIS A 251 -12.03 -0.09 11.18
CA HIS A 251 -11.50 -1.32 11.80
C HIS A 251 -10.17 -1.02 12.51
N GLU A 252 -9.29 -0.23 11.89
CA GLU A 252 -8.02 0.18 12.50
C GLU A 252 -8.20 1.12 13.70
N LEU A 253 -9.19 2.02 13.68
CA LEU A 253 -9.56 2.83 14.84
C LEU A 253 -10.01 1.92 16.00
N LEU A 254 -10.93 0.99 15.75
CA LEU A 254 -11.44 0.06 16.76
C LEU A 254 -10.34 -0.82 17.38
N CYS A 255 -9.25 -1.11 16.66
CA CYS A 255 -8.08 -1.82 17.21
C CYS A 255 -7.43 -1.09 18.40
N CYS A 256 -7.50 0.24 18.43
CA CYS A 256 -6.80 1.08 19.41
C CYS A 256 -7.74 1.86 20.34
N THR A 257 -9.04 1.70 20.17
CA THR A 257 -10.07 2.28 21.02
C THR A 257 -10.07 1.68 22.42
N ASN A 258 -10.35 2.50 23.44
CA ASN A 258 -10.63 2.05 24.80
C ASN A 258 -12.14 2.19 25.11
N VAL A 259 -12.77 1.12 25.60
CA VAL A 259 -14.18 1.12 26.04
C VAL A 259 -14.30 0.77 27.53
N SER A 260 -15.38 1.23 28.17
CA SER A 260 -15.56 1.10 29.63
C SER A 260 -16.46 -0.05 30.07
N THR A 261 -17.34 -0.57 29.20
CA THR A 261 -18.37 -1.55 29.57
C THR A 261 -18.32 -2.78 28.66
N LYS A 262 -18.83 -3.91 29.14
CA LYS A 262 -18.90 -5.15 28.34
C LYS A 262 -19.90 -5.01 27.20
N GLU A 263 -20.94 -4.20 27.39
CA GLU A 263 -21.97 -3.87 26.42
C GLU A 263 -21.35 -3.21 25.18
N CYS A 264 -20.39 -2.29 25.37
CA CYS A 264 -19.64 -1.70 24.24
C CYS A 264 -18.86 -2.74 23.42
N VAL A 265 -18.20 -3.70 24.09
CA VAL A 265 -17.46 -4.77 23.39
C VAL A 265 -18.42 -5.68 22.64
N HIS A 266 -19.55 -6.03 23.25
CA HIS A 266 -20.58 -6.85 22.63
C HIS A 266 -21.20 -6.15 21.42
N LEU A 267 -21.55 -4.87 21.54
CA LEU A 267 -22.07 -4.04 20.45
C LEU A 267 -21.08 -3.98 19.27
N ALA A 268 -19.80 -3.71 19.55
CA ALA A 268 -18.76 -3.69 18.51
C ALA A 268 -18.62 -5.06 17.82
N LEU A 269 -18.66 -6.16 18.57
CA LEU A 269 -18.62 -7.51 17.99
C LEU A 269 -19.82 -7.76 17.08
N VAL A 270 -21.05 -7.48 17.55
CA VAL A 270 -22.27 -7.70 16.76
C VAL A 270 -22.23 -6.90 15.46
N GLU A 271 -21.83 -5.62 15.52
CA GLU A 271 -21.79 -4.79 14.32
C GLU A 271 -20.67 -5.20 13.35
N LEU A 272 -19.52 -5.65 13.86
CA LEU A 272 -18.47 -6.24 13.03
C LEU A 272 -18.92 -7.55 12.36
N LEU A 273 -19.73 -8.38 13.04
CA LEU A 273 -20.29 -9.60 12.44
C LEU A 273 -21.33 -9.28 11.37
N LYS A 274 -22.17 -8.25 11.57
CA LYS A 274 -23.07 -7.75 10.51
C LYS A 274 -22.26 -7.23 9.32
N ASN A 275 -21.20 -6.47 9.58
CA ASN A 275 -20.29 -5.96 8.55
C ASN A 275 -19.64 -7.12 7.76
N LEU A 276 -19.19 -8.18 8.42
CA LEU A 276 -18.67 -9.40 7.79
C LEU A 276 -19.70 -10.09 6.89
N SER A 277 -20.97 -10.15 7.32
CA SER A 277 -22.04 -10.75 6.52
C SER A 277 -22.38 -9.93 5.27
N LYS A 278 -22.29 -8.59 5.37
CA LYS A 278 -22.60 -7.64 4.30
C LYS A 278 -21.42 -7.49 3.32
N TYR A 279 -20.20 -7.48 3.83
CA TYR A 279 -18.95 -7.31 3.09
C TYR A 279 -17.94 -8.41 3.47
N PRO A 280 -18.07 -9.62 2.89
CA PRO A 280 -17.15 -10.73 3.19
C PRO A 280 -15.67 -10.44 2.84
N THR A 281 -15.42 -9.47 1.97
CA THR A 281 -14.08 -9.01 1.56
C THR A 281 -13.32 -8.29 2.68
N ASP A 282 -14.01 -7.87 3.74
CA ASP A 282 -13.43 -7.20 4.91
C ASP A 282 -13.03 -8.21 6.03
N ARG A 283 -13.10 -9.52 5.77
CA ARG A 283 -12.87 -10.58 6.77
C ARG A 283 -11.54 -10.44 7.52
N GLU A 284 -10.44 -10.22 6.80
CA GLU A 284 -9.11 -10.14 7.41
C GLU A 284 -8.95 -8.91 8.30
N SER A 285 -9.49 -7.75 7.90
CA SER A 285 -9.45 -6.54 8.72
C SER A 285 -10.33 -6.67 9.97
N ILE A 286 -11.49 -7.32 9.85
CA ILE A 286 -12.38 -7.61 10.98
C ILE A 286 -11.72 -8.56 11.98
N TRP A 287 -11.12 -9.66 11.52
CA TRP A 287 -10.42 -10.60 12.42
C TRP A 287 -9.22 -9.94 13.11
N LYS A 288 -8.46 -9.11 12.39
CA LYS A 288 -7.39 -8.29 12.97
C LYS A 288 -7.95 -7.31 14.02
N CYS A 289 -9.07 -6.66 13.74
CA CYS A 289 -9.75 -5.78 14.68
C CYS A 289 -10.14 -6.50 15.97
N LEU A 290 -10.80 -7.66 15.86
CA LEU A 290 -11.22 -8.45 17.02
C LEU A 290 -10.06 -9.02 17.83
N LYS A 291 -8.95 -9.39 17.17
CA LYS A 291 -7.68 -9.73 17.84
C LYS A 291 -7.24 -8.62 18.77
N PHE A 292 -7.16 -7.38 18.27
CA PHE A 292 -6.73 -6.24 19.08
C PHE A 292 -7.76 -5.87 20.15
N LEU A 293 -9.05 -5.84 19.81
CA LEU A 293 -10.13 -5.54 20.74
C LEU A 293 -10.11 -6.49 21.95
N GLY A 294 -9.93 -7.80 21.72
CA GLY A 294 -9.82 -8.82 22.76
C GLY A 294 -8.57 -8.67 23.61
N SER A 295 -7.43 -8.38 22.99
CA SER A 295 -6.17 -8.18 23.71
C SER A 295 -6.18 -6.94 24.63
N ARG A 296 -6.95 -5.90 24.27
CA ARG A 296 -7.06 -4.66 25.06
C ARG A 296 -8.09 -4.73 26.18
N HIS A 297 -9.15 -5.54 26.02
CA HIS A 297 -10.26 -5.60 26.96
C HIS A 297 -10.50 -7.00 27.55
N PRO A 298 -9.47 -7.71 28.04
CA PRO A 298 -9.59 -9.11 28.43
C PRO A 298 -10.61 -9.35 29.56
N THR A 299 -10.68 -8.42 30.52
CA THR A 299 -11.61 -8.50 31.66
C THR A 299 -13.06 -8.28 31.25
N LEU A 300 -13.32 -7.38 30.29
CA LEU A 300 -14.67 -7.15 29.77
C LEU A 300 -15.13 -8.37 28.96
N VAL A 301 -14.26 -8.91 28.10
CA VAL A 301 -14.53 -10.11 27.30
C VAL A 301 -14.81 -11.33 28.19
N LEU A 302 -14.09 -11.50 29.31
CA LEU A 302 -14.32 -12.62 30.25
C LEU A 302 -15.79 -12.75 30.64
N SER A 303 -16.47 -11.63 30.88
CA SER A 303 -17.89 -11.61 31.29
C SER A 303 -18.87 -11.98 30.17
N LEU A 304 -18.43 -11.94 28.90
CA LEU A 304 -19.21 -12.28 27.72
C LEU A 304 -19.00 -13.71 27.25
N VAL A 305 -17.91 -14.38 27.65
CA VAL A 305 -17.53 -15.71 27.16
C VAL A 305 -18.67 -16.73 27.21
N PRO A 306 -19.44 -16.89 28.31
CA PRO A 306 -20.52 -17.88 28.35
C PRO A 306 -21.64 -17.62 27.34
N GLU A 307 -21.94 -16.35 27.07
CA GLU A 307 -22.93 -15.91 26.09
C GLU A 307 -22.42 -16.12 24.66
N LEU A 308 -21.19 -15.69 24.39
CA LEU A 308 -20.57 -15.78 23.06
C LEU A 308 -20.33 -17.22 22.60
N LEU A 309 -19.92 -18.11 23.52
CA LEU A 309 -19.76 -19.53 23.23
C LEU A 309 -21.09 -20.31 23.32
N SER A 310 -22.19 -19.64 23.67
CA SER A 310 -23.49 -20.28 23.91
C SER A 310 -23.36 -21.49 24.86
N THR A 311 -22.58 -21.36 25.93
CA THR A 311 -22.40 -22.47 26.90
C THR A 311 -23.56 -22.50 27.87
N HIS A 312 -24.21 -23.65 28.01
CA HIS A 312 -25.24 -23.85 29.02
C HIS A 312 -24.70 -24.70 30.19
N PRO A 313 -24.95 -24.35 31.47
CA PRO A 313 -24.37 -25.08 32.62
C PRO A 313 -24.74 -26.57 32.72
N PHE A 314 -25.83 -26.98 32.05
CA PHE A 314 -26.38 -28.33 32.16
C PHE A 314 -26.58 -29.06 30.82
N PHE A 315 -26.42 -28.35 29.69
CA PHE A 315 -26.70 -28.91 28.36
C PHE A 315 -25.52 -28.63 27.43
N ASP A 316 -25.13 -29.64 26.68
CA ASP A 316 -24.17 -29.47 25.60
C ASP A 316 -24.90 -28.80 24.42
N THR A 317 -24.42 -27.61 24.04
CA THR A 317 -24.87 -26.95 22.82
C THR A 317 -24.24 -27.60 21.59
N PRO A 318 -24.94 -27.60 20.44
CA PRO A 318 -24.38 -28.15 19.20
C PRO A 318 -23.08 -27.44 18.85
N GLU A 319 -22.07 -28.22 18.45
CA GLU A 319 -20.77 -27.70 18.03
C GLU A 319 -20.92 -26.79 16.80
N PRO A 320 -20.49 -25.52 16.88
CA PRO A 320 -20.54 -24.60 15.74
C PRO A 320 -19.62 -25.05 14.60
N ASP A 321 -19.96 -24.65 13.37
CA ASP A 321 -19.17 -24.95 12.19
C ASP A 321 -17.85 -24.16 12.19
N MET A 322 -16.74 -24.84 11.90
CA MET A 322 -15.42 -24.22 11.79
C MET A 322 -15.19 -23.51 10.47
N ASP A 323 -16.06 -23.73 9.47
CA ASP A 323 -16.05 -22.99 8.21
C ASP A 323 -16.81 -21.65 8.32
N ASP A 324 -17.56 -21.42 9.41
CA ASP A 324 -18.28 -20.16 9.63
C ASP A 324 -17.31 -19.02 10.03
N PRO A 325 -17.12 -17.99 9.18
CA PRO A 325 -16.20 -16.90 9.47
C PRO A 325 -16.66 -16.04 10.66
N ALA A 326 -17.95 -16.04 11.01
CA ALA A 326 -18.47 -15.34 12.18
C ALA A 326 -18.06 -16.05 13.48
N TYR A 327 -18.14 -17.37 13.52
CA TYR A 327 -17.68 -18.14 14.67
C TYR A 327 -16.16 -18.03 14.88
N ILE A 328 -15.36 -18.11 13.79
CA ILE A 328 -13.92 -17.87 13.87
C ILE A 328 -13.63 -16.48 14.46
N ALA A 329 -14.36 -15.45 14.04
CA ALA A 329 -14.21 -14.09 14.55
C ALA A 329 -14.42 -14.01 16.07
N VAL A 330 -15.44 -14.70 16.61
CA VAL A 330 -15.69 -14.82 18.05
C VAL A 330 -14.54 -15.53 18.76
N LEU A 331 -14.05 -16.65 18.22
CA LEU A 331 -12.93 -17.38 18.80
C LEU A 331 -11.63 -16.55 18.82
N VAL A 332 -11.34 -15.79 17.75
CA VAL A 332 -10.20 -14.87 17.70
C VAL A 332 -10.28 -13.83 18.81
N LEU A 333 -11.44 -13.23 19.06
CA LEU A 333 -11.66 -12.30 20.16
C LEU A 333 -11.35 -12.95 21.51
N ILE A 334 -11.93 -14.12 21.78
CA ILE A 334 -11.82 -14.84 23.05
C ILE A 334 -10.39 -15.29 23.31
N PHE A 335 -9.71 -15.90 22.34
CA PHE A 335 -8.34 -16.38 22.53
C PHE A 335 -7.33 -15.26 22.74
N ASN A 336 -7.54 -14.09 22.11
CA ASN A 336 -6.71 -12.93 22.38
C ASN A 336 -6.93 -12.34 23.78
N ALA A 337 -8.16 -12.36 24.28
CA ALA A 337 -8.46 -12.00 25.67
C ALA A 337 -7.90 -13.00 26.69
N ALA A 338 -7.95 -14.31 26.37
CA ALA A 338 -7.49 -15.40 27.24
C ALA A 338 -5.98 -15.34 27.52
N LYS A 339 -5.18 -14.72 26.64
CA LYS A 339 -3.73 -14.57 26.82
C LYS A 339 -3.36 -13.93 28.16
N THR A 340 -4.14 -12.95 28.60
CA THR A 340 -3.92 -12.21 29.85
C THR A 340 -4.93 -12.58 30.95
N CYS A 341 -5.81 -13.54 30.70
CA CYS A 341 -6.87 -13.94 31.62
C CYS A 341 -6.80 -15.46 31.91
N PRO A 342 -6.06 -15.88 32.95
CA PRO A 342 -5.81 -17.29 33.22
C PRO A 342 -7.05 -18.09 33.66
N THR A 343 -8.12 -17.40 34.07
CA THR A 343 -9.40 -18.02 34.45
C THR A 343 -10.32 -18.28 33.26
N MET A 344 -10.05 -17.67 32.11
CA MET A 344 -10.90 -17.79 30.92
C MET A 344 -11.00 -19.23 30.37
N PRO A 345 -9.90 -20.03 30.32
CA PRO A 345 -9.97 -21.42 29.90
C PRO A 345 -10.91 -22.31 30.72
N ALA A 346 -11.22 -21.94 31.97
CA ALA A 346 -12.16 -22.69 32.79
C ALA A 346 -13.61 -22.59 32.28
N LEU A 347 -13.89 -21.64 31.37
CA LEU A 347 -15.20 -21.45 30.74
C LEU A 347 -15.32 -22.14 29.38
N PHE A 348 -14.24 -22.77 28.90
CA PHE A 348 -14.22 -23.39 27.57
C PHE A 348 -14.82 -24.79 27.58
N SER A 349 -15.58 -25.08 26.52
CA SER A 349 -16.03 -26.44 26.18
C SER A 349 -14.89 -27.28 25.59
N ASP A 350 -15.06 -28.60 25.55
CA ASP A 350 -14.06 -29.51 24.95
C ASP A 350 -13.75 -29.18 23.48
N HIS A 351 -14.78 -28.88 22.69
CA HIS A 351 -14.59 -28.47 21.30
C HIS A 351 -13.84 -27.13 21.17
N THR A 352 -14.00 -26.18 22.10
CA THR A 352 -13.26 -24.91 22.08
C THR A 352 -11.76 -25.14 22.20
N PHE A 353 -11.32 -26.13 22.98
CA PHE A 353 -9.89 -26.51 23.04
C PHE A 353 -9.39 -27.11 21.73
N ARG A 354 -10.20 -27.95 21.06
CA ARG A 354 -9.87 -28.50 19.73
C ARG A 354 -9.80 -27.39 18.67
N HIS A 355 -10.76 -26.48 18.67
CA HIS A 355 -10.82 -25.34 17.77
C HIS A 355 -9.63 -24.40 17.97
N TYR A 356 -9.24 -24.14 19.23
CA TYR A 356 -8.03 -23.41 19.56
C TYR A 356 -6.78 -24.06 18.95
N ALA A 357 -6.60 -25.38 19.12
CA ALA A 357 -5.44 -26.09 18.59
C ALA A 357 -5.37 -25.98 17.05
N TYR A 358 -6.50 -26.18 16.37
CA TYR A 358 -6.60 -26.02 14.92
C TYR A 358 -6.28 -24.59 14.47
N LEU A 359 -6.92 -23.57 15.06
CA LEU A 359 -6.74 -22.17 14.67
C LEU A 359 -5.35 -21.64 15.06
N ARG A 360 -4.72 -22.17 16.09
CA ARG A 360 -3.34 -21.81 16.46
C ARG A 360 -2.34 -22.25 15.39
N ASP A 361 -2.58 -23.41 14.79
CA ASP A 361 -1.73 -23.96 13.72
C ASP A 361 -2.03 -23.29 12.37
N SER A 362 -3.30 -23.08 12.02
CA SER A 362 -3.71 -22.50 10.73
C SER A 362 -3.62 -20.97 10.69
N LEU A 363 -3.93 -20.27 11.78
CA LEU A 363 -4.02 -18.80 11.89
C LEU A 363 -3.13 -18.25 13.02
N SER A 364 -1.87 -18.70 13.06
CA SER A 364 -0.87 -18.33 14.07
C SER A 364 -0.64 -16.82 14.25
N HIS A 365 -0.89 -16.03 13.20
CA HIS A 365 -0.76 -14.57 13.21
C HIS A 365 -1.95 -13.86 13.89
N LEU A 366 -3.10 -14.54 14.03
CA LEU A 366 -4.31 -14.03 14.69
C LEU A 366 -4.49 -14.63 16.09
N VAL A 367 -4.18 -15.91 16.28
CA VAL A 367 -4.41 -16.64 17.54
C VAL A 367 -3.12 -16.76 18.35
N PRO A 368 -3.04 -16.20 19.58
CA PRO A 368 -1.84 -16.25 20.39
C PRO A 368 -1.62 -17.63 21.01
N ALA A 369 -0.38 -17.90 21.44
CA ALA A 369 -0.09 -19.07 22.28
C ALA A 369 -0.65 -18.87 23.71
N LEU A 370 -1.49 -19.80 24.15
CA LEU A 370 -2.10 -19.85 25.47
C LEU A 370 -1.48 -20.94 26.36
N THR A 371 -1.40 -20.67 27.65
CA THR A 371 -1.02 -21.65 28.68
C THR A 371 -2.27 -22.38 29.16
N LEU A 372 -2.63 -23.47 28.47
CA LEU A 372 -3.84 -24.25 28.76
C LEU A 372 -3.50 -25.51 29.57
N PRO A 373 -4.29 -25.86 30.61
CA PRO A 373 -4.09 -27.11 31.33
C PRO A 373 -4.36 -28.31 30.39
N GLY A 374 -3.35 -29.18 30.22
CA GLY A 374 -3.44 -30.40 29.40
C GLY A 374 -2.81 -30.32 28.00
N VAL A 375 -2.45 -29.13 27.51
CA VAL A 375 -1.75 -28.97 26.22
C VAL A 375 -0.24 -28.89 26.46
N LYS A 376 0.47 -30.01 26.28
CA LYS A 376 1.94 -30.01 26.20
C LYS A 376 2.35 -29.68 24.78
N TRP A 377 2.89 -28.48 24.57
CA TRP A 377 3.47 -28.07 23.30
C TRP A 377 4.81 -28.80 23.09
N SER A 378 4.85 -29.79 22.21
CA SER A 378 6.11 -30.44 21.79
C SER A 378 6.97 -29.58 20.85
N TRP A 379 6.52 -28.37 20.53
CA TRP A 379 7.06 -27.53 19.44
C TRP A 379 7.46 -26.11 19.86
N ILE A 380 7.56 -25.79 21.16
CA ILE A 380 8.21 -24.54 21.57
C ILE A 380 9.71 -24.83 21.59
N PRO A 381 10.54 -24.31 20.66
CA PRO A 381 11.96 -24.27 20.88
C PRO A 381 12.16 -23.35 22.09
N ASP A 382 12.81 -23.85 23.14
CA ASP A 382 13.22 -23.00 24.26
C ASP A 382 13.88 -21.75 23.69
N LEU A 383 13.34 -20.60 24.09
CA LEU A 383 13.82 -19.29 23.66
C LEU A 383 15.13 -18.94 24.39
N GLU A 384 16.09 -19.87 24.43
CA GLU A 384 17.48 -19.56 24.73
C GLU A 384 18.09 -18.99 23.46
N ARG A 385 18.10 -17.65 23.37
CA ARG A 385 18.87 -16.88 22.40
C ARG A 385 20.35 -17.14 22.62
N GLN A 386 20.85 -18.26 22.10
CA GLN A 386 22.21 -18.34 21.62
C GLN A 386 22.21 -17.66 20.24
N SER A 387 23.16 -16.75 20.03
CA SER A 387 23.38 -16.10 18.72
C SER A 387 23.31 -17.14 17.60
N PRO A 388 22.53 -16.92 16.53
CA PRO A 388 22.40 -17.95 15.50
C PRO A 388 23.79 -18.22 14.88
N PRO A 389 24.22 -19.49 14.78
CA PRO A 389 25.22 -19.83 13.77
C PRO A 389 24.67 -19.42 12.40
N GLU A 390 25.54 -19.06 11.46
CA GLU A 390 25.15 -18.75 10.07
C GLU A 390 24.07 -19.72 9.56
N ASP A 391 23.01 -19.20 8.94
CA ASP A 391 21.86 -20.01 8.50
C ASP A 391 22.38 -21.16 7.61
N PRO A 392 22.16 -22.43 7.98
CA PRO A 392 22.63 -23.58 7.20
C PRO A 392 22.12 -23.56 5.76
N SER A 393 20.96 -22.94 5.52
CA SER A 393 20.37 -22.76 4.19
C SER A 393 21.18 -21.79 3.34
N GLN A 394 21.67 -20.70 3.95
CA GLN A 394 22.51 -19.70 3.29
C GLN A 394 23.89 -20.29 2.96
N GLN A 395 24.49 -21.05 3.88
CA GLN A 395 25.74 -21.77 3.62
C GLN A 395 25.58 -22.80 2.49
N PHE A 396 24.47 -23.55 2.47
CA PHE A 396 24.21 -24.52 1.40
C PHE A 396 24.03 -23.85 0.03
N LEU A 397 23.36 -22.70 -0.03
CA LEU A 397 23.25 -21.88 -1.24
C LEU A 397 24.63 -21.45 -1.75
N GLN A 398 25.47 -20.88 -0.88
CA GLN A 398 26.82 -20.45 -1.23
C GLN A 398 27.68 -21.62 -1.73
N ASN A 399 27.70 -22.73 -1.00
CA ASN A 399 28.43 -23.94 -1.38
C ASN A 399 27.96 -24.52 -2.73
N SER A 400 26.65 -24.46 -3.01
CA SER A 400 26.07 -24.91 -4.27
C SER A 400 26.56 -24.04 -5.44
N LEU A 401 26.59 -22.72 -5.27
CA LEU A 401 27.12 -21.80 -6.28
C LEU A 401 28.62 -21.98 -6.46
N GLU A 402 29.41 -22.06 -5.38
CA GLU A 402 30.86 -22.32 -5.43
C GLU A 402 31.20 -23.59 -6.22
N ARG A 403 30.41 -24.66 -6.06
CA ARG A 403 30.59 -25.89 -6.85
C ARG A 403 30.45 -25.66 -8.35
N VAL A 404 29.54 -24.78 -8.77
CA VAL A 404 29.31 -24.42 -10.18
C VAL A 404 30.43 -23.53 -10.74
N HIS A 405 31.23 -22.86 -9.90
CA HIS A 405 32.36 -22.08 -10.40
C HIS A 405 33.48 -22.96 -10.99
N ASN A 406 33.54 -24.24 -10.63
CA ASN A 406 34.54 -25.19 -11.11
C ASN A 406 34.14 -25.92 -12.41
N LEU A 407 33.13 -25.44 -13.15
CA LEU A 407 32.66 -26.07 -14.40
C LEU A 407 33.76 -26.20 -15.46
N GLN A 408 34.76 -25.33 -15.48
CA GLN A 408 35.83 -25.33 -16.49
C GLN A 408 36.68 -26.61 -16.50
N ASN A 409 36.66 -27.37 -15.41
CA ASN A 409 37.47 -28.60 -15.25
C ASN A 409 36.70 -29.88 -15.63
N LEU A 410 35.43 -29.78 -16.01
CA LEU A 410 34.57 -30.92 -16.32
C LEU A 410 34.39 -31.09 -17.83
N ASP A 411 34.07 -32.30 -18.25
CA ASP A 411 33.63 -32.56 -19.61
C ASP A 411 32.21 -32.01 -19.83
N ILE A 412 31.78 -31.95 -21.10
CA ILE A 412 30.49 -31.35 -21.48
C ILE A 412 29.33 -32.08 -20.78
N GLN A 413 29.42 -33.40 -20.60
CA GLN A 413 28.36 -34.18 -19.97
C GLN A 413 28.33 -33.93 -18.45
N GLY A 414 29.46 -33.97 -17.76
CA GLY A 414 29.54 -33.64 -16.33
C GLY A 414 29.10 -32.21 -16.02
N THR A 415 29.45 -31.25 -16.88
CA THR A 415 29.00 -29.84 -16.80
C THR A 415 27.47 -29.76 -16.85
N ARG A 416 26.83 -30.50 -17.76
CA ARG A 416 25.37 -30.51 -17.91
C ARG A 416 24.68 -31.13 -16.71
N GLU A 417 25.16 -32.28 -16.23
CA GLU A 417 24.57 -32.97 -15.08
C GLU A 417 24.71 -32.14 -13.80
N LEU A 418 25.88 -31.52 -13.58
CA LEU A 418 26.09 -30.64 -12.43
C LEU A 418 25.13 -29.45 -12.46
N LEU A 419 24.93 -28.80 -13.61
CA LEU A 419 23.96 -27.71 -13.76
C LEU A 419 22.53 -28.19 -13.52
N GLU A 420 22.13 -29.35 -14.05
CA GLU A 420 20.79 -29.91 -13.83
C GLU A 420 20.51 -30.21 -12.35
N PHE A 421 21.47 -30.79 -11.63
CA PHE A 421 21.34 -31.05 -10.20
C PHE A 421 21.29 -29.76 -9.39
N THR A 422 22.19 -28.81 -9.66
CA THR A 422 22.23 -27.55 -8.90
C THR A 422 21.00 -26.68 -9.15
N ILE A 423 20.47 -26.63 -10.38
CA ILE A 423 19.20 -25.95 -10.66
C ILE A 423 18.07 -26.55 -9.82
N ARG A 424 17.97 -27.88 -9.76
CA ARG A 424 16.94 -28.57 -8.97
C ARG A 424 17.10 -28.29 -7.47
N ASP A 425 18.32 -28.32 -6.97
CA ASP A 425 18.61 -28.07 -5.56
C ASP A 425 18.27 -26.61 -5.18
N LEU A 426 18.63 -25.64 -6.03
CA LEU A 426 18.29 -24.22 -5.84
C LEU A 426 16.79 -23.96 -5.88
N GLN A 427 16.07 -24.56 -6.86
CA GLN A 427 14.61 -24.47 -6.90
C GLN A 427 13.98 -25.03 -5.63
N ARG A 428 14.52 -26.14 -5.11
CA ARG A 428 14.02 -26.74 -3.89
C ARG A 428 14.28 -25.88 -2.65
N ILE A 429 15.43 -25.20 -2.57
CA ILE A 429 15.68 -24.20 -1.51
C ILE A 429 14.64 -23.08 -1.58
N GLY A 430 14.36 -22.56 -2.78
CA GLY A 430 13.41 -21.47 -2.95
C GLY A 430 11.96 -21.83 -2.59
N GLU A 431 11.57 -23.10 -2.80
CA GLU A 431 10.27 -23.61 -2.34
C GLU A 431 10.18 -23.76 -0.82
N LEU A 432 11.29 -24.06 -0.14
CA LEU A 432 11.32 -24.38 1.28
C LEU A 432 11.58 -23.15 2.17
N GLN A 433 12.38 -22.18 1.70
CA GLN A 433 12.79 -21.02 2.47
C GLN A 433 12.40 -19.73 1.77
N SER A 434 11.37 -19.06 2.30
CA SER A 434 10.80 -17.84 1.70
C SER A 434 11.78 -16.67 1.66
N GLU A 435 12.64 -16.51 2.67
CA GLU A 435 13.62 -15.41 2.73
C GLU A 435 14.71 -15.52 1.66
N LEU A 436 15.15 -16.75 1.34
CA LEU A 436 16.19 -17.02 0.33
C LEU A 436 15.59 -17.27 -1.06
N ALA A 437 14.26 -17.32 -1.19
CA ALA A 437 13.57 -17.70 -2.42
C ALA A 437 13.97 -16.82 -3.62
N GLY A 438 14.07 -15.50 -3.43
CA GLY A 438 14.46 -14.58 -4.50
C GLY A 438 15.88 -14.86 -5.03
N MET A 439 16.86 -15.05 -4.14
CA MET A 439 18.24 -15.38 -4.52
C MET A 439 18.37 -16.76 -5.17
N ALA A 440 17.67 -17.76 -4.62
CA ALA A 440 17.69 -19.13 -5.12
C ALA A 440 17.06 -19.22 -6.52
N ASP A 441 15.89 -18.60 -6.71
CA ASP A 441 15.21 -18.52 -8.02
C ASP A 441 16.06 -17.77 -9.05
N PHE A 442 16.64 -16.62 -8.66
CA PHE A 442 17.49 -15.83 -9.54
C PHE A 442 18.71 -16.63 -10.01
N SER A 443 19.38 -17.30 -9.08
CA SER A 443 20.52 -18.15 -9.36
C SER A 443 20.15 -19.35 -10.24
N ALA A 444 19.05 -20.04 -9.93
CA ALA A 444 18.55 -21.16 -10.71
C ALA A 444 18.23 -20.74 -12.16
N THR A 445 17.64 -19.56 -12.34
CA THR A 445 17.29 -19.00 -13.65
C THR A 445 18.55 -18.68 -14.47
N TYR A 446 19.57 -18.09 -13.85
CA TYR A 446 20.87 -17.86 -14.49
C TYR A 446 21.53 -19.17 -14.94
N LEU A 447 21.59 -20.17 -14.05
CA LEU A 447 22.17 -21.48 -14.36
C LEU A 447 21.38 -22.22 -15.45
N ARG A 448 20.06 -22.03 -15.48
CA ARG A 448 19.20 -22.56 -16.54
C ARG A 448 19.51 -21.91 -17.89
N CYS A 449 19.74 -20.61 -17.94
CA CYS A 449 20.19 -19.92 -19.16
C CYS A 449 21.52 -20.48 -19.65
N GLN A 450 22.48 -20.67 -18.75
CA GLN A 450 23.78 -21.27 -19.07
C GLN A 450 23.63 -22.71 -19.60
N LEU A 451 22.78 -23.53 -18.96
CA LEU A 451 22.51 -24.90 -19.40
C LEU A 451 21.88 -24.93 -20.80
N LEU A 452 20.93 -24.04 -21.08
CA LEU A 452 20.31 -23.92 -22.40
C LEU A 452 21.32 -23.50 -23.47
N LEU A 453 22.20 -22.54 -23.14
CA LEU A 453 23.27 -22.08 -24.03
C LEU A 453 24.23 -23.23 -24.37
N ILE A 454 24.68 -23.99 -23.37
CA ILE A 454 25.56 -25.16 -23.56
C ILE A 454 24.88 -26.24 -24.40
N LYS A 455 23.59 -26.52 -24.15
CA LYS A 455 22.80 -27.49 -24.94
C LYS A 455 22.69 -27.05 -26.41
N ALA A 456 22.45 -25.76 -26.67
CA ALA A 456 22.35 -25.22 -28.02
C ALA A 456 23.69 -25.23 -28.78
N LEU A 457 24.80 -24.91 -28.11
CA LEU A 457 26.14 -24.89 -28.74
C LEU A 457 26.66 -26.29 -29.10
N ASN A 458 26.21 -27.31 -28.36
CA ASN A 458 26.57 -28.71 -28.55
C ASN A 458 25.56 -29.50 -29.40
N GLU A 459 24.59 -28.82 -30.01
CA GLU A 459 23.60 -29.47 -30.87
C GLU A 459 24.26 -30.09 -32.11
N LYS A 460 23.77 -31.26 -32.54
CA LYS A 460 24.22 -31.94 -33.77
C LYS A 460 24.01 -31.08 -35.03
N LEU A 461 23.21 -30.02 -34.93
CA LEU A 461 23.06 -29.00 -35.94
C LEU A 461 24.41 -28.53 -36.46
N TRP A 462 25.38 -28.26 -35.58
CA TRP A 462 26.65 -27.67 -35.98
C TRP A 462 27.53 -28.57 -36.85
N SER A 463 27.35 -29.89 -36.79
CA SER A 463 28.06 -30.88 -37.59
C SER A 463 27.36 -31.26 -38.90
N LEU A 464 26.09 -30.88 -39.09
CA LEU A 464 25.34 -31.12 -40.33
C LEU A 464 25.58 -30.01 -41.37
N ALA A 465 25.50 -30.37 -42.65
CA ALA A 465 25.60 -29.41 -43.75
C ALA A 465 24.40 -28.44 -43.74
N ALA A 466 24.68 -27.13 -43.77
CA ALA A 466 23.66 -26.06 -43.72
C ALA A 466 22.45 -26.22 -44.67
N PRO A 467 22.57 -26.76 -45.90
CA PRO A 467 21.43 -26.91 -46.82
C PRO A 467 20.44 -28.01 -46.43
N LEU A 468 20.83 -28.96 -45.58
CA LEU A 468 19.99 -30.08 -45.14
C LEU A 468 19.12 -29.74 -43.92
N TYR A 469 19.19 -28.50 -43.45
CA TYR A 469 18.45 -28.04 -42.28
C TYR A 469 16.95 -27.89 -42.59
N VAL A 470 16.14 -28.78 -42.02
CA VAL A 470 14.67 -28.69 -42.06
C VAL A 470 14.23 -27.68 -41.00
N LYS A 471 13.50 -26.64 -41.41
CA LYS A 471 13.02 -25.52 -40.55
C LYS A 471 12.16 -25.93 -39.34
N GLN A 472 11.74 -27.19 -39.22
CA GLN A 472 10.88 -27.64 -38.12
C GLN A 472 11.75 -28.15 -36.97
N ASN A 473 11.87 -27.34 -35.91
CA ASN A 473 12.40 -27.67 -34.58
C ASN A 473 13.92 -27.67 -34.36
N SER A 474 14.63 -26.54 -34.55
CA SER A 474 15.94 -26.39 -33.86
C SER A 474 15.73 -26.16 -32.37
N LEU A 475 16.39 -26.98 -31.55
CA LEU A 475 16.47 -26.72 -30.11
C LEU A 475 17.19 -25.39 -29.85
N ALA A 476 18.19 -25.02 -30.67
CA ALA A 476 18.89 -23.74 -30.55
C ALA A 476 17.97 -22.51 -30.67
N ALA A 477 17.06 -22.43 -31.66
CA ALA A 477 16.17 -21.26 -31.78
C ALA A 477 15.20 -21.14 -30.61
N THR A 478 14.66 -22.26 -30.14
CA THR A 478 13.79 -22.28 -28.95
C THR A 478 14.56 -21.89 -27.69
N ALA A 479 15.79 -22.40 -27.54
CA ALA A 479 16.67 -22.05 -26.43
C ALA A 479 17.00 -20.55 -26.43
N VAL A 480 17.29 -19.95 -27.58
CA VAL A 480 17.51 -18.49 -27.67
C VAL A 480 16.30 -17.71 -27.19
N LYS A 481 15.10 -18.03 -27.70
CA LYS A 481 13.86 -17.34 -27.28
C LYS A 481 13.67 -17.44 -25.76
N GLN A 482 13.90 -18.62 -25.20
CA GLN A 482 13.80 -18.85 -23.77
C GLN A 482 14.87 -18.07 -22.98
N ILE A 483 16.14 -18.08 -23.39
CA ILE A 483 17.21 -17.32 -22.71
C ILE A 483 16.89 -15.82 -22.73
N LEU A 484 16.43 -15.28 -23.86
CA LEU A 484 16.03 -13.87 -23.94
C LEU A 484 14.90 -13.56 -22.97
N GLU A 485 13.83 -14.36 -22.94
CA GLU A 485 12.71 -14.17 -22.03
C GLU A 485 13.15 -14.25 -20.55
N GLU A 486 13.97 -15.23 -20.18
CA GLU A 486 14.49 -15.39 -18.82
C GLU A 486 15.43 -14.23 -18.44
N THR A 487 16.27 -13.72 -19.35
CA THR A 487 17.13 -12.55 -19.05
C THR A 487 16.30 -11.29 -18.82
N TYR A 488 15.20 -11.08 -19.54
CA TYR A 488 14.30 -9.96 -19.28
C TYR A 488 13.57 -10.13 -17.93
N LYS A 489 13.14 -11.36 -17.58
CA LYS A 489 12.59 -11.65 -16.25
C LYS A 489 13.61 -11.36 -15.15
N MET A 490 14.84 -11.81 -15.31
CA MET A 490 15.92 -11.56 -14.35
C MET A 490 16.20 -10.08 -14.14
N GLU A 491 16.11 -9.25 -15.18
CA GLU A 491 16.38 -7.81 -15.08
C GLU A 491 15.22 -7.02 -14.47
N PHE A 492 13.98 -7.32 -14.87
CA PHE A 492 12.82 -6.45 -14.56
C PHE A 492 11.86 -7.00 -13.50
N MET A 493 11.95 -8.29 -13.16
CA MET A 493 11.09 -8.91 -12.14
C MET A 493 11.79 -8.99 -10.77
N TYR A 494 13.09 -8.71 -10.70
CA TYR A 494 13.86 -8.78 -9.45
C TYR A 494 14.26 -7.39 -9.00
N SER A 495 14.27 -7.18 -7.68
CA SER A 495 14.75 -5.98 -7.02
C SER A 495 15.98 -6.30 -6.16
N GLY A 496 16.80 -5.27 -5.88
CA GLY A 496 18.07 -5.43 -5.15
C GLY A 496 19.27 -5.83 -6.01
N LEU A 497 19.16 -5.69 -7.35
CA LEU A 497 20.26 -5.95 -8.27
C LEU A 497 21.25 -4.77 -8.28
N GLU A 498 22.55 -5.07 -8.24
CA GLU A 498 23.62 -4.10 -8.43
C GLU A 498 24.06 -4.06 -9.90
N SER A 499 24.84 -3.03 -10.27
CA SER A 499 25.44 -2.86 -11.60
C SER A 499 26.09 -4.14 -12.12
N ARG A 500 26.77 -4.89 -11.24
CA ARG A 500 27.45 -6.13 -11.59
C ARG A 500 26.49 -7.22 -12.05
N GLN A 501 25.40 -7.51 -11.34
CA GLN A 501 24.45 -8.55 -11.77
C GLN A 501 23.72 -8.13 -13.05
N VAL A 502 23.38 -6.84 -13.18
CA VAL A 502 22.77 -6.29 -14.40
C VAL A 502 23.71 -6.49 -15.60
N SER A 503 25.01 -6.18 -15.46
CA SER A 503 26.00 -6.39 -16.52
C SER A 503 26.14 -7.86 -16.93
N ILE A 504 26.06 -8.82 -15.98
CA ILE A 504 26.10 -10.26 -16.26
C ILE A 504 24.83 -10.71 -17.02
N ILE A 505 23.66 -10.19 -16.68
CA ILE A 505 22.40 -10.47 -17.40
C ILE A 505 22.50 -9.95 -18.84
N HIS A 506 22.98 -8.72 -19.04
CA HIS A 506 23.19 -8.15 -20.37
C HIS A 506 24.25 -8.91 -21.16
N HIS A 507 25.28 -9.45 -20.51
CA HIS A 507 26.26 -10.33 -21.15
C HIS A 507 25.61 -11.63 -21.66
N MET A 508 24.78 -12.28 -20.82
CA MET A 508 24.02 -13.48 -21.23
C MET A 508 23.09 -13.17 -22.40
N ARG A 509 22.45 -11.99 -22.40
CA ARG A 509 21.61 -11.52 -23.51
C ARG A 509 22.42 -11.33 -24.80
N LEU A 510 23.64 -10.78 -24.69
CA LEU A 510 24.54 -10.63 -25.84
C LEU A 510 24.97 -11.99 -26.41
N GLN A 511 25.24 -12.98 -25.55
CA GLN A 511 25.50 -14.36 -25.97
C GLN A 511 24.28 -14.99 -26.69
N ALA A 512 23.07 -14.75 -26.19
CA ALA A 512 21.84 -15.21 -26.82
C ALA A 512 21.59 -14.55 -28.18
N ASN A 513 21.85 -13.25 -28.31
CA ASN A 513 21.76 -12.52 -29.59
C ASN A 513 22.82 -12.99 -30.59
N ALA A 514 24.04 -13.28 -30.13
CA ALA A 514 25.07 -13.90 -30.95
C ALA A 514 24.61 -15.28 -31.46
N LEU A 515 24.08 -16.13 -30.57
CA LEU A 515 23.53 -17.44 -30.94
C LEU A 515 22.36 -17.31 -31.93
N GLN A 516 21.46 -16.33 -31.75
CA GLN A 516 20.38 -16.03 -32.70
C GLN A 516 20.94 -15.70 -34.08
N LEU A 517 21.97 -14.86 -34.15
CA LEU A 517 22.65 -14.50 -35.39
C LEU A 517 23.27 -15.73 -36.06
N LEU A 518 23.90 -16.64 -35.29
CA LEU A 518 24.46 -17.88 -35.84
C LEU A 518 23.39 -18.81 -36.44
N VAL A 519 22.26 -18.98 -35.74
CA VAL A 519 21.14 -19.83 -36.19
C VAL A 519 20.46 -19.24 -37.42
N THR A 520 20.19 -17.93 -37.42
CA THR A 520 19.58 -17.23 -38.56
C THR A 520 20.50 -17.19 -39.78
N ALA A 521 21.82 -16.96 -39.58
CA ALA A 521 22.79 -16.95 -40.68
C ALA A 521 22.85 -18.27 -41.45
N ARG A 522 22.60 -19.41 -40.79
CA ARG A 522 22.56 -20.73 -41.45
C ARG A 522 21.34 -20.95 -42.34
N THR A 523 20.24 -20.23 -42.07
CA THR A 523 18.96 -20.42 -42.78
C THR A 523 18.66 -19.29 -43.78
N THR A 524 19.34 -18.16 -43.63
CA THR A 524 19.13 -16.97 -44.46
C THR A 524 19.76 -17.16 -45.84
N LYS A 525 18.98 -16.88 -46.90
CA LYS A 525 19.48 -16.82 -48.27
C LYS A 525 19.73 -15.35 -48.64
N GLY A 526 20.94 -15.02 -49.05
CA GLY A 526 21.34 -13.66 -49.48
C GLY A 526 22.22 -12.93 -48.45
N GLU A 527 23.14 -12.08 -48.95
CA GLU A 527 24.14 -11.37 -48.12
C GLU A 527 23.60 -10.08 -47.47
N GLU A 528 22.65 -9.38 -48.10
CA GLU A 528 22.14 -8.10 -47.57
C GLU A 528 21.39 -8.22 -46.22
N PRO A 529 20.47 -9.19 -46.01
CA PRO A 529 19.80 -9.33 -44.72
C PRO A 529 20.78 -9.69 -43.61
N LEU A 530 21.78 -10.53 -43.93
CA LEU A 530 22.81 -10.94 -42.99
C LEU A 530 23.71 -9.76 -42.59
N PHE A 531 24.08 -8.89 -43.54
CA PHE A 531 24.83 -7.68 -43.25
C PHE A 531 24.09 -6.74 -42.30
N SER A 532 22.78 -6.55 -42.50
CA SER A 532 21.96 -5.72 -41.60
C SER A 532 21.92 -6.28 -40.17
N MET A 533 21.73 -7.60 -40.02
CA MET A 533 21.72 -8.26 -38.71
C MET A 533 23.09 -8.18 -38.01
N CYS A 534 24.18 -8.38 -38.75
CA CYS A 534 25.55 -8.22 -38.24
C CYS A 534 25.80 -6.79 -37.74
N LYS A 535 25.37 -5.78 -38.50
CA LYS A 535 25.50 -4.37 -38.10
C LYS A 535 24.70 -4.06 -36.84
N GLN A 536 23.47 -4.56 -36.73
CA GLN A 536 22.64 -4.41 -35.53
C GLN A 536 23.30 -5.05 -34.31
N PHE A 537 23.85 -6.25 -34.46
CA PHE A 537 24.59 -6.92 -33.39
C PHE A 537 25.81 -6.10 -32.93
N LEU A 538 26.61 -5.56 -33.85
CA LEU A 538 27.75 -4.70 -33.49
C LEU A 538 27.30 -3.44 -32.73
N GLN A 539 26.16 -2.86 -33.08
CA GLN A 539 25.59 -1.73 -32.32
C GLN A 539 25.18 -2.13 -30.90
N GLU A 540 24.71 -3.36 -30.68
CA GLU A 540 24.41 -3.88 -29.34
C GLU A 540 25.69 -4.04 -28.52
N VAL A 541 26.79 -4.47 -29.14
CA VAL A 541 28.10 -4.58 -28.48
C VAL A 541 28.62 -3.22 -28.07
N ASP A 542 28.58 -2.24 -28.97
CA ASP A 542 28.97 -0.85 -28.68
C ASP A 542 28.10 -0.26 -27.56
N PHE A 543 26.79 -0.53 -27.56
CA PHE A 543 25.89 -0.09 -26.51
C PHE A 543 26.23 -0.72 -25.16
N PHE A 544 26.47 -2.04 -25.12
CA PHE A 544 26.90 -2.74 -23.91
C PHE A 544 28.18 -2.12 -23.34
N GLN A 545 29.18 -1.90 -24.20
CA GLN A 545 30.44 -1.30 -23.78
C GLN A 545 30.22 0.06 -23.13
N ARG A 546 29.39 0.94 -23.72
CA ARG A 546 29.10 2.27 -23.18
C ARG A 546 28.37 2.23 -21.84
N CYS A 547 27.42 1.32 -21.67
CA CYS A 547 26.62 1.21 -20.45
C CYS A 547 27.40 0.59 -19.28
N PHE A 548 28.33 -0.33 -19.55
CA PHE A 548 29.01 -1.14 -18.52
C PHE A 548 30.54 -0.97 -18.50
N ILE A 549 31.04 0.23 -18.84
CA ILE A 549 32.49 0.56 -18.84
C ILE A 549 33.16 0.16 -17.51
N SER A 550 32.51 0.43 -16.38
CA SER A 550 33.06 0.17 -15.04
C SER A 550 33.17 -1.33 -14.69
N GLU A 551 32.34 -2.18 -15.29
CA GLU A 551 32.27 -3.61 -14.94
C GLU A 551 33.17 -4.50 -15.81
N LEU A 552 33.61 -3.99 -16.97
CA LEU A 552 34.47 -4.70 -17.92
C LEU A 552 35.74 -5.33 -17.30
N PRO A 553 36.48 -4.65 -16.38
CA PRO A 553 37.66 -5.24 -15.75
C PRO A 553 37.37 -6.53 -14.95
N HIS A 554 36.11 -6.74 -14.54
CA HIS A 554 35.67 -7.91 -13.79
C HIS A 554 35.17 -9.06 -14.68
N MET A 555 35.16 -8.88 -16.01
CA MET A 555 34.67 -9.86 -17.00
C MET A 555 35.80 -10.46 -17.85
N GLN A 556 36.99 -10.65 -17.28
CA GLN A 556 38.15 -11.18 -18.01
C GLN A 556 37.89 -12.57 -18.60
N ASP A 557 38.41 -12.81 -19.81
CA ASP A 557 38.27 -14.08 -20.55
C ASP A 557 36.80 -14.46 -20.87
N SER A 558 35.87 -13.52 -20.73
CA SER A 558 34.46 -13.70 -21.07
C SER A 558 34.20 -13.50 -22.57
N PHE A 559 32.98 -13.81 -23.02
CA PHE A 559 32.60 -13.59 -24.42
C PHE A 559 32.74 -12.12 -24.87
N VAL A 560 32.30 -11.17 -24.04
CA VAL A 560 32.30 -9.74 -24.40
C VAL A 560 33.71 -9.16 -24.41
N ASP A 561 34.57 -9.57 -23.48
CA ASP A 561 35.97 -9.18 -23.42
C ASP A 561 36.71 -9.58 -24.71
N LYS A 562 36.60 -10.87 -25.09
CA LYS A 562 37.13 -11.38 -26.36
C LYS A 562 36.55 -10.68 -27.58
N LEU A 563 35.26 -10.32 -27.52
CA LEU A 563 34.58 -9.66 -28.63
C LEU A 563 35.12 -8.24 -28.82
N LEU A 564 35.31 -7.49 -27.73
CA LEU A 564 35.85 -6.13 -27.74
C LEU A 564 37.29 -6.09 -28.25
N ASP A 565 38.13 -7.05 -27.85
CA ASP A 565 39.49 -7.20 -28.40
C ASP A 565 39.49 -7.44 -29.91
N LEU A 566 38.48 -8.18 -30.40
CA LEU A 566 38.31 -8.51 -31.82
C LEU A 566 37.49 -7.46 -32.60
N MET A 567 36.96 -6.42 -31.95
CA MET A 567 36.08 -5.41 -32.60
C MET A 567 36.70 -4.77 -33.85
N PRO A 568 37.97 -4.33 -33.86
CA PRO A 568 38.58 -3.73 -35.05
C PRO A 568 38.58 -4.68 -36.26
N ARG A 569 38.69 -5.99 -36.00
CA ARG A 569 38.61 -7.02 -37.03
C ARG A 569 37.17 -7.30 -37.46
N LEU A 570 36.24 -7.40 -36.51
CA LEU A 570 34.83 -7.69 -36.78
C LEU A 570 34.17 -6.62 -37.67
N VAL A 571 34.43 -5.33 -37.40
CA VAL A 571 33.89 -4.21 -38.18
C VAL A 571 34.31 -4.26 -39.66
N ASN A 572 35.51 -4.78 -39.94
CA ASN A 572 36.08 -4.86 -41.29
C ASN A 572 35.87 -6.23 -41.97
N SER A 573 35.25 -7.19 -41.28
CA SER A 573 35.06 -8.55 -41.79
C SER A 573 33.81 -8.68 -42.66
N LYS A 574 33.83 -9.61 -43.63
CA LYS A 574 32.61 -10.01 -44.35
C LYS A 574 31.64 -10.72 -43.38
N PRO A 575 30.30 -10.65 -43.59
CA PRO A 575 29.32 -11.21 -42.67
C PRO A 575 29.53 -12.70 -42.35
N LEU A 576 29.88 -13.53 -43.34
CA LEU A 576 30.17 -14.95 -43.10
C LEU A 576 31.45 -15.18 -42.27
N GLU A 577 32.46 -14.31 -42.41
CA GLU A 577 33.67 -14.39 -41.58
C GLU A 577 33.35 -13.97 -40.15
N MET A 578 32.56 -12.91 -39.96
CA MET A 578 32.06 -12.48 -38.65
C MET A 578 31.31 -13.61 -37.94
N VAL A 579 30.36 -14.27 -38.62
CA VAL A 579 29.61 -15.41 -38.07
C VAL A 579 30.55 -16.55 -37.63
N LYS A 580 31.62 -16.84 -38.38
CA LYS A 580 32.61 -17.85 -37.98
C LYS A 580 33.40 -17.43 -36.74
N ILE A 581 33.86 -16.17 -36.70
CA ILE A 581 34.57 -15.63 -35.53
C ILE A 581 33.67 -15.70 -34.29
N LEU A 582 32.41 -15.26 -34.41
CA LEU A 582 31.43 -15.32 -33.33
C LEU A 582 31.19 -16.75 -32.85
N GLN A 583 31.06 -17.72 -33.76
CA GLN A 583 30.88 -19.12 -33.40
C GLN A 583 32.07 -19.68 -32.60
N THR A 584 33.29 -19.33 -33.01
CA THR A 584 34.51 -19.74 -32.30
C THR A 584 34.60 -19.07 -30.93
N SER A 585 34.40 -17.76 -30.86
CA SER A 585 34.47 -16.99 -29.61
C SER A 585 33.41 -17.44 -28.60
N LEU A 586 32.18 -17.71 -29.04
CA LEU A 586 31.08 -18.15 -28.18
C LEU A 586 31.29 -19.59 -27.65
N ARG A 587 32.01 -20.45 -28.40
CA ARG A 587 32.38 -21.79 -27.92
C ARG A 587 33.55 -21.78 -26.94
N GLN A 588 34.40 -20.77 -27.01
CA GLN A 588 35.57 -20.59 -26.16
C GLN A 588 35.31 -19.63 -24.99
N SER A 589 34.08 -19.11 -24.84
CA SER A 589 33.76 -18.18 -23.76
C SER A 589 33.69 -18.91 -22.42
N SER A 590 34.28 -18.31 -21.40
CA SER A 590 34.19 -18.80 -20.03
C SER A 590 32.82 -18.53 -19.40
N PHE A 591 32.50 -19.29 -18.36
CA PHE A 591 31.35 -19.04 -17.49
C PHE A 591 31.65 -17.87 -16.55
N LEU A 592 30.82 -16.83 -16.58
CA LEU A 592 30.92 -15.70 -15.65
C LEU A 592 30.35 -16.08 -14.28
N ARG A 593 31.16 -15.86 -13.24
CA ARG A 593 30.80 -16.03 -11.83
C ARG A 593 29.68 -15.07 -11.46
N LEU A 594 28.57 -15.62 -10.97
CA LEU A 594 27.49 -14.84 -10.37
C LEU A 594 27.86 -14.51 -8.92
N THR A 595 28.08 -13.24 -8.62
CA THR A 595 28.21 -12.74 -7.25
C THR A 595 26.86 -12.24 -6.80
N LEU A 596 26.30 -12.81 -5.73
CA LEU A 596 25.01 -12.38 -5.19
C LEU A 596 25.19 -11.20 -4.22
N PRO A 597 24.28 -10.21 -4.25
CA PRO A 597 24.18 -9.18 -3.21
C PRO A 597 23.54 -9.76 -1.94
N GLU A 598 23.42 -8.97 -0.88
CA GLU A 598 22.87 -9.42 0.40
C GLU A 598 21.40 -9.87 0.30
N GLN A 599 20.59 -9.17 -0.50
CA GLN A 599 19.16 -9.46 -0.67
C GLN A 599 18.73 -9.26 -2.12
N ILE A 600 18.12 -10.30 -2.69
CA ILE A 600 17.40 -10.22 -3.96
C ILE A 600 15.97 -10.64 -3.69
N HIS A 601 15.02 -9.80 -4.07
CA HIS A 601 13.61 -10.13 -3.99
C HIS A 601 12.99 -10.25 -5.37
N LYS A 602 12.11 -11.25 -5.52
CA LYS A 602 11.32 -11.47 -6.72
C LYS A 602 9.97 -10.77 -6.56
N ALA A 603 9.63 -9.92 -7.51
CA ALA A 603 8.31 -9.30 -7.57
C ALA A 603 7.24 -10.37 -7.71
N SER A 604 6.19 -10.29 -6.89
CA SER A 604 5.08 -11.22 -6.90
C SER A 604 3.77 -10.46 -6.71
N ALA A 605 2.68 -11.02 -7.23
CA ALA A 605 1.35 -10.50 -6.96
C ALA A 605 0.34 -11.62 -6.73
N HIS A 606 -0.59 -11.34 -5.82
CA HIS A 606 -1.69 -12.23 -5.47
C HIS A 606 -3.01 -11.46 -5.60
N ILE A 607 -3.87 -11.91 -6.51
CA ILE A 607 -5.21 -11.36 -6.71
C ILE A 607 -6.10 -11.98 -5.63
N ILE A 608 -6.65 -11.13 -4.76
CA ILE A 608 -7.58 -11.49 -3.69
C ILE A 608 -9.01 -11.50 -4.25
N GLU A 609 -9.34 -10.47 -5.03
CA GLU A 609 -10.63 -10.34 -5.72
C GLU A 609 -10.37 -10.00 -7.19
N PRO A 610 -11.05 -10.66 -8.15
CA PRO A 610 -12.08 -11.70 -7.98
C PRO A 610 -11.55 -13.01 -7.39
N ALA A 611 -12.38 -13.71 -6.61
CA ALA A 611 -12.02 -15.02 -6.07
C ALA A 611 -11.98 -16.08 -7.18
N ALA A 612 -10.91 -16.88 -7.20
CA ALA A 612 -10.66 -17.87 -8.27
C ALA A 612 -11.68 -19.03 -8.37
N GLU A 613 -12.60 -19.13 -7.42
CA GLU A 613 -13.55 -20.26 -7.26
C GLU A 613 -15.02 -19.85 -7.48
N SER A 614 -15.31 -18.63 -7.91
CA SER A 614 -16.69 -18.20 -8.15
C SER A 614 -17.21 -18.71 -9.49
N ASP A 615 -18.06 -19.73 -9.45
CA ASP A 615 -18.81 -20.24 -10.62
C ASP A 615 -20.01 -19.34 -11.00
N ASN A 616 -20.28 -18.29 -10.22
CA ASN A 616 -21.41 -17.39 -10.47
C ASN A 616 -21.07 -16.40 -11.59
N PRO A 617 -21.77 -16.43 -12.75
CA PRO A 617 -21.45 -15.58 -13.87
C PRO A 617 -21.91 -14.14 -13.62
N ILE A 618 -21.01 -13.19 -13.85
CA ILE A 618 -21.32 -11.76 -13.88
C ILE A 618 -22.13 -11.48 -15.16
N ARG A 619 -23.40 -11.12 -14.97
CA ARG A 619 -24.35 -10.88 -16.06
C ARG A 619 -24.50 -9.38 -16.29
N PHE A 620 -24.31 -8.95 -17.54
CA PHE A 620 -24.48 -7.55 -17.92
C PHE A 620 -25.06 -7.44 -19.33
N THR A 621 -25.58 -6.27 -19.69
CA THR A 621 -26.14 -6.04 -21.03
C THR A 621 -25.01 -5.83 -22.03
N SER A 622 -25.03 -6.56 -23.14
CA SER A 622 -24.05 -6.47 -24.21
C SER A 622 -23.96 -5.06 -24.78
N GLY A 623 -22.75 -4.58 -25.04
CA GLY A 623 -22.49 -3.21 -25.50
C GLY A 623 -22.50 -2.15 -24.39
N LEU A 624 -22.89 -2.50 -23.16
CA LEU A 624 -22.61 -1.68 -21.98
C LEU A 624 -21.30 -2.12 -21.32
N VAL A 625 -20.81 -1.26 -20.44
CA VAL A 625 -19.62 -1.52 -19.62
C VAL A 625 -20.05 -2.16 -18.31
N VAL A 626 -19.34 -3.19 -17.88
CA VAL A 626 -19.40 -3.73 -16.51
C VAL A 626 -18.07 -3.47 -15.81
N ALA A 627 -18.13 -3.04 -14.55
CA ALA A 627 -16.95 -2.91 -13.71
C ALA A 627 -16.68 -4.25 -13.01
N LEU A 628 -15.44 -4.70 -13.07
CA LEU A 628 -14.91 -5.82 -12.29
C LEU A 628 -13.91 -5.25 -11.28
N ASP A 629 -14.20 -5.40 -9.99
CA ASP A 629 -13.28 -4.99 -8.94
C ASP A 629 -12.08 -5.95 -8.89
N VAL A 630 -10.88 -5.38 -8.86
CA VAL A 630 -9.61 -6.10 -8.73
C VAL A 630 -8.89 -5.59 -7.49
N ASP A 631 -8.79 -6.45 -6.48
CA ASP A 631 -7.99 -6.23 -5.27
C ASP A 631 -6.83 -7.22 -5.28
N ALA A 632 -5.60 -6.71 -5.24
CA ALA A 632 -4.40 -7.54 -5.26
C ALA A 632 -3.32 -7.01 -4.32
N THR A 633 -2.63 -7.92 -3.66
CA THR A 633 -1.38 -7.62 -2.94
C THR A 633 -0.20 -7.78 -3.88
N LEU A 634 0.73 -6.84 -3.80
CA LEU A 634 1.94 -6.80 -4.60
C LEU A 634 3.13 -6.80 -3.63
N GLU A 635 4.10 -7.67 -3.84
CA GLU A 635 5.31 -7.73 -3.03
C GLU A 635 6.53 -7.45 -3.88
N HIS A 636 7.45 -6.64 -3.35
CA HIS A 636 8.76 -6.32 -3.92
C HIS A 636 8.73 -5.75 -5.35
N VAL A 637 7.65 -5.04 -5.70
CA VAL A 637 7.51 -4.33 -6.99
C VAL A 637 8.13 -2.94 -6.89
N GLN A 638 9.07 -2.62 -7.78
CA GLN A 638 9.62 -1.27 -7.92
C GLN A 638 8.63 -0.39 -8.71
N GLU A 639 8.35 0.81 -8.20
CA GLU A 639 7.48 1.81 -8.84
C GLU A 639 6.18 1.23 -9.43
N PRO A 640 5.29 0.64 -8.59
CA PRO A 640 4.14 -0.10 -9.06
C PRO A 640 3.18 0.75 -9.92
N GLN A 641 3.11 2.05 -9.67
CA GLN A 641 2.24 3.00 -10.39
C GLN A 641 2.56 3.09 -11.89
N SER A 642 3.83 2.97 -12.27
CA SER A 642 4.25 3.03 -13.68
C SER A 642 4.33 1.64 -14.31
N ALA A 643 4.83 0.66 -13.55
CA ALA A 643 5.14 -0.68 -14.05
C ALA A 643 3.93 -1.61 -14.12
N VAL A 644 3.01 -1.59 -13.16
CA VAL A 644 1.95 -2.61 -13.09
C VAL A 644 0.86 -2.35 -14.14
N LYS A 645 0.41 -3.43 -14.79
CA LYS A 645 -0.71 -3.46 -15.74
C LYS A 645 -1.63 -4.62 -15.42
N VAL A 646 -2.91 -4.49 -15.75
CA VAL A 646 -3.89 -5.57 -15.64
C VAL A 646 -4.18 -6.12 -17.02
N GLN A 647 -4.01 -7.41 -17.21
CA GLN A 647 -4.33 -8.11 -18.45
C GLN A 647 -5.64 -8.87 -18.30
N VAL A 648 -6.51 -8.71 -19.29
CA VAL A 648 -7.73 -9.50 -19.45
C VAL A 648 -7.64 -10.26 -20.77
N VAL A 649 -7.72 -11.58 -20.70
CA VAL A 649 -7.76 -12.47 -21.86
C VAL A 649 -9.18 -13.00 -22.04
N TYR A 650 -9.75 -12.74 -23.21
CA TYR A 650 -11.10 -13.15 -23.59
C TYR A 650 -11.13 -14.53 -24.26
N PRO A 651 -12.29 -15.22 -24.28
CA PRO A 651 -12.42 -16.55 -24.89
C PRO A 651 -12.12 -16.59 -26.39
N ASP A 652 -12.27 -15.47 -27.09
CA ASP A 652 -11.98 -15.33 -28.51
C ASP A 652 -10.49 -15.08 -28.81
N GLY A 653 -9.65 -15.05 -27.78
CA GLY A 653 -8.22 -14.77 -27.87
C GLY A 653 -7.87 -13.27 -27.89
N GLN A 654 -8.85 -12.37 -27.79
CA GLN A 654 -8.56 -10.94 -27.61
C GLN A 654 -7.92 -10.72 -26.24
N VAL A 655 -6.96 -9.81 -26.20
CA VAL A 655 -6.23 -9.43 -24.98
C VAL A 655 -6.34 -7.93 -24.79
N GLN A 656 -6.84 -7.52 -23.64
CA GLN A 656 -6.92 -6.12 -23.24
C GLN A 656 -5.91 -5.86 -22.11
N ILE A 657 -5.10 -4.82 -22.25
CA ILE A 657 -4.16 -4.36 -21.23
C ILE A 657 -4.65 -3.03 -20.67
N ILE A 658 -4.92 -3.02 -19.37
CA ILE A 658 -5.51 -1.89 -18.64
C ILE A 658 -4.43 -1.28 -17.74
N HIS A 659 -4.44 0.05 -17.70
CA HIS A 659 -3.52 0.85 -16.90
C HIS A 659 -4.24 1.28 -15.61
N PRO A 660 -3.87 0.75 -14.44
CA PRO A 660 -4.45 1.21 -13.19
C PRO A 660 -4.10 2.68 -12.94
N LYS A 661 -4.96 3.41 -12.22
CA LYS A 661 -4.67 4.80 -11.89
C LYS A 661 -3.62 4.84 -10.77
N PRO A 662 -2.73 5.85 -10.73
CA PRO A 662 -1.79 6.01 -9.63
C PRO A 662 -2.46 6.07 -8.24
N ALA A 663 -3.69 6.60 -8.18
CA ALA A 663 -4.49 6.69 -6.96
C ALA A 663 -4.99 5.33 -6.43
N ASP A 664 -5.04 4.29 -7.28
CA ASP A 664 -5.53 2.95 -6.94
C ASP A 664 -4.48 2.12 -6.17
N PHE A 665 -3.23 2.61 -6.10
CA PHE A 665 -2.14 1.96 -5.38
C PHE A 665 -2.06 2.47 -3.94
N ARG A 666 -2.08 1.54 -2.99
CA ARG A 666 -1.86 1.77 -1.56
C ARG A 666 -0.51 1.21 -1.14
N ASN A 667 0.11 1.81 -0.12
CA ASN A 667 1.39 1.39 0.44
C ASN A 667 1.22 1.00 1.93
N PRO A 668 0.81 -0.24 2.23
CA PRO A 668 0.63 -0.71 3.60
C PRO A 668 1.95 -0.89 4.37
N GLY A 669 3.11 -0.93 3.70
CA GLY A 669 4.39 -1.11 4.36
C GLY A 669 5.56 -1.27 3.39
N PRO A 670 6.80 -1.24 3.88
CA PRO A 670 7.99 -1.34 3.04
C PRO A 670 7.98 -2.65 2.24
N GLY A 671 8.17 -2.55 0.91
CA GLY A 671 8.20 -3.70 0.01
C GLY A 671 6.83 -4.35 -0.26
N ARG A 672 5.73 -3.79 0.27
CA ARG A 672 4.37 -4.29 0.04
C ARG A 672 3.50 -3.16 -0.50
N HIS A 673 2.78 -3.45 -1.56
CA HIS A 673 1.77 -2.58 -2.14
C HIS A 673 0.45 -3.33 -2.25
N ARG A 674 -0.64 -2.57 -2.33
CA ARG A 674 -1.97 -3.12 -2.62
C ARG A 674 -2.57 -2.34 -3.76
N LEU A 675 -3.11 -3.03 -4.75
CA LEU A 675 -3.79 -2.46 -5.90
C LEU A 675 -5.28 -2.71 -5.73
N ILE A 676 -6.08 -1.64 -5.64
CA ILE A 676 -7.54 -1.71 -5.61
C ILE A 676 -8.06 -0.89 -6.79
N THR A 677 -8.39 -1.56 -7.90
CA THR A 677 -8.77 -0.91 -9.15
C THR A 677 -10.05 -1.52 -9.73
N GLN A 678 -10.79 -0.71 -10.47
CA GLN A 678 -11.91 -1.19 -11.28
C GLN A 678 -11.47 -1.43 -12.71
N VAL A 679 -11.70 -2.65 -13.18
CA VAL A 679 -11.47 -3.07 -14.57
C VAL A 679 -12.78 -2.98 -15.33
N TYR A 680 -12.83 -2.10 -16.32
CA TYR A 680 -14.01 -1.90 -17.16
C TYR A 680 -13.99 -2.84 -18.36
N LEU A 681 -15.00 -3.72 -18.41
CA LEU A 681 -15.15 -4.74 -19.44
C LEU A 681 -16.35 -4.40 -20.32
N SER A 682 -16.22 -4.55 -21.64
CA SER A 682 -17.34 -4.46 -22.56
C SER A 682 -17.19 -5.48 -23.68
N HIS A 683 -18.28 -6.17 -24.02
CA HIS A 683 -18.27 -7.17 -25.08
C HIS A 683 -19.64 -7.29 -25.75
N THR A 684 -19.65 -7.82 -26.97
CA THR A 684 -20.85 -8.30 -27.67
C THR A 684 -21.50 -9.49 -26.94
N ALA A 685 -22.77 -9.74 -27.22
CA ALA A 685 -23.54 -10.79 -26.56
C ALA A 685 -22.93 -12.19 -26.75
N TRP A 686 -22.94 -12.99 -25.69
CA TRP A 686 -22.50 -14.40 -25.72
C TRP A 686 -23.70 -15.34 -25.62
N THR A 687 -23.55 -16.54 -26.18
CA THR A 687 -24.58 -17.60 -26.13
C THR A 687 -24.60 -18.33 -24.78
N GLU A 688 -23.45 -18.41 -24.11
CA GLU A 688 -23.28 -19.07 -22.82
C GLU A 688 -22.31 -18.29 -21.93
N PRO A 689 -22.32 -18.52 -20.60
CA PRO A 689 -21.31 -17.96 -19.72
C PRO A 689 -19.93 -18.55 -20.03
N CYS A 690 -18.94 -17.69 -20.28
CA CYS A 690 -17.57 -18.11 -20.57
C CYS A 690 -16.58 -17.53 -19.56
N GLN A 691 -15.44 -18.19 -19.41
CA GLN A 691 -14.35 -17.73 -18.55
C GLN A 691 -13.47 -16.71 -19.26
N ILE A 692 -13.21 -15.58 -18.61
CA ILE A 692 -12.07 -14.70 -18.92
C ILE A 692 -10.94 -14.98 -17.94
N GLU A 693 -9.71 -14.70 -18.35
CA GLU A 693 -8.54 -14.77 -17.48
C GLU A 693 -8.05 -13.36 -17.15
N VAL A 694 -7.97 -13.04 -15.85
CA VAL A 694 -7.44 -11.78 -15.34
C VAL A 694 -6.08 -12.05 -14.70
N SER A 695 -5.05 -11.31 -15.10
CA SER A 695 -3.71 -11.42 -14.51
C SER A 695 -3.02 -10.06 -14.40
N LEU A 696 -1.99 -9.99 -13.56
CA LEU A 696 -1.17 -8.80 -13.39
C LEU A 696 0.16 -8.97 -14.11
N LEU A 697 0.54 -7.90 -14.83
CA LEU A 697 1.76 -7.81 -15.61
C LEU A 697 2.66 -6.68 -15.08
N LEU A 698 3.97 -6.86 -15.21
CA LEU A 698 4.98 -5.81 -15.08
C LEU A 698 5.39 -5.35 -16.47
N ALA A 699 5.05 -4.11 -16.80
CA ALA A 699 5.57 -3.40 -17.96
C ALA A 699 7.01 -2.95 -17.71
N TYR A 700 7.85 -3.08 -18.72
CA TYR A 700 9.21 -2.54 -18.71
C TYR A 700 9.48 -1.78 -19.99
N SER A 701 10.34 -0.77 -19.89
CA SER A 701 10.94 -0.08 -21.02
C SER A 701 12.43 -0.37 -21.02
N SER A 702 12.97 -0.76 -22.17
CA SER A 702 14.40 -0.88 -22.38
C SER A 702 14.93 0.47 -22.88
N SER A 703 16.17 0.81 -22.52
CA SER A 703 16.83 2.04 -22.97
C SER A 703 17.02 2.14 -24.50
N ARG A 704 16.61 1.11 -25.27
CA ARG A 704 16.56 1.12 -26.74
C ARG A 704 15.55 2.10 -27.32
N SER A 705 14.39 2.26 -26.68
CA SER A 705 13.26 3.02 -27.24
C SER A 705 13.48 4.54 -27.20
N ASN A 706 14.28 5.04 -26.24
CA ASN A 706 14.61 6.46 -26.14
C ASN A 706 15.56 6.98 -27.24
N VAL A 707 16.26 6.11 -27.97
CA VAL A 707 17.15 6.55 -29.06
C VAL A 707 16.38 6.77 -30.36
N HIS A 708 15.28 6.04 -30.58
CA HIS A 708 14.48 6.12 -31.81
C HIS A 708 13.41 7.22 -31.81
N SER A 709 13.06 7.80 -30.64
CA SER A 709 12.06 8.87 -30.52
C SER A 709 12.57 10.28 -30.86
N SER A 710 13.85 10.45 -31.21
CA SER A 710 14.48 11.76 -31.47
C SER A 710 14.39 12.28 -32.92
N LYS A 711 13.38 11.87 -33.70
CA LYS A 711 13.04 12.56 -34.96
C LYS A 711 11.92 13.56 -34.76
N THR A 712 12.29 14.79 -34.45
CA THR A 712 11.44 15.97 -34.48
C THR A 712 10.93 16.22 -35.91
N SER A 713 9.67 15.91 -36.17
CA SER A 713 8.93 16.40 -37.33
C SER A 713 8.04 17.55 -36.87
N TRP A 714 8.52 18.78 -37.05
CA TRP A 714 7.68 19.97 -36.96
C TRP A 714 6.78 20.03 -38.20
N GLY A 715 5.47 19.95 -37.99
CA GLY A 715 4.45 20.13 -39.03
C GLY A 715 3.07 20.24 -38.38
N GLU A 716 2.41 21.37 -38.61
CA GLU A 716 1.20 21.87 -37.94
C GLU A 716 -0.08 21.02 -38.16
N SER A 717 -1.03 21.21 -37.24
CA SER A 717 -2.50 21.22 -37.38
C SER A 717 -3.36 20.09 -36.76
N VAL A 718 -4.07 20.50 -35.70
CA VAL A 718 -5.49 20.28 -35.29
C VAL A 718 -6.02 18.86 -35.02
N ASP A 719 -6.58 18.71 -33.81
CA ASP A 719 -7.47 17.66 -33.29
C ASP A 719 -7.05 16.19 -33.42
N SER A 720 -6.21 15.75 -32.47
CA SER A 720 -6.14 14.34 -32.10
C SER A 720 -5.78 14.19 -30.63
N MET A 721 -6.46 13.23 -29.97
CA MET A 721 -6.26 12.76 -28.60
C MET A 721 -4.77 12.74 -28.18
N PRO A 722 -4.44 13.00 -26.90
CA PRO A 722 -3.06 12.95 -26.43
C PRO A 722 -2.44 11.58 -26.78
N PRO A 723 -1.22 11.53 -27.32
CA PRO A 723 -0.55 10.27 -27.61
C PRO A 723 -0.34 9.52 -26.29
N PRO A 724 -0.42 8.18 -26.25
CA PRO A 724 -0.16 7.44 -25.03
C PRO A 724 1.31 7.62 -24.63
N ASP A 725 1.52 8.19 -23.43
CA ASP A 725 2.83 8.37 -22.83
C ASP A 725 3.53 7.03 -22.57
N SER A 726 4.83 7.02 -22.89
CA SER A 726 5.86 6.00 -22.62
C SER A 726 5.81 4.70 -23.43
N SER A 727 6.85 4.48 -24.24
CA SER A 727 7.10 3.27 -25.02
C SER A 727 7.38 2.08 -24.10
N ILE A 728 6.33 1.35 -23.72
CA ILE A 728 6.43 0.03 -23.09
C ILE A 728 7.03 -0.93 -24.12
N ASP A 729 8.22 -1.46 -23.85
CA ASP A 729 8.91 -2.38 -24.76
C ASP A 729 8.43 -3.82 -24.58
N GLY A 730 7.93 -4.17 -23.40
CA GLY A 730 7.36 -5.50 -23.13
C GLY A 730 6.67 -5.60 -21.77
N THR A 731 6.06 -6.76 -21.53
CA THR A 731 5.33 -7.08 -20.28
C THR A 731 5.69 -8.46 -19.76
N LEU A 732 5.76 -8.63 -18.44
CA LEU A 732 6.04 -9.89 -17.75
C LEU A 732 4.90 -10.26 -16.81
N PRO A 733 4.28 -11.45 -16.91
CA PRO A 733 3.29 -11.88 -15.93
C PRO A 733 3.97 -12.19 -14.59
N PHE A 734 3.41 -11.67 -13.50
CA PHE A 734 3.93 -11.88 -12.14
C PHE A 734 2.85 -12.25 -11.11
N SER A 735 1.60 -12.40 -11.56
CA SER A 735 0.54 -13.07 -10.80
C SER A 735 0.12 -14.38 -11.49
N LYS A 736 -0.50 -15.28 -10.72
CA LYS A 736 -1.29 -16.37 -11.32
C LYS A 736 -2.56 -15.79 -11.96
N PRO A 737 -2.98 -16.28 -13.14
CA PRO A 737 -4.24 -15.84 -13.74
C PRO A 737 -5.43 -16.34 -12.92
N VAL A 738 -6.42 -15.47 -12.75
CA VAL A 738 -7.69 -15.77 -12.10
C VAL A 738 -8.78 -15.87 -13.16
N LYS A 739 -9.64 -16.87 -13.03
CA LYS A 739 -10.73 -17.12 -13.98
C LYS A 739 -12.03 -16.50 -13.45
N VAL A 740 -12.71 -15.76 -14.32
CA VAL A 740 -14.00 -15.11 -13.98
C VAL A 740 -15.03 -15.46 -15.04
N PHE A 741 -16.20 -15.92 -14.61
CA PHE A 741 -17.31 -16.17 -15.52
C PHE A 741 -18.05 -14.88 -15.87
N LEU A 742 -18.19 -14.61 -17.18
CA LEU A 742 -18.95 -13.49 -17.71
C LEU A 742 -20.07 -13.98 -18.61
N MET A 743 -21.18 -13.23 -18.61
CA MET A 743 -22.32 -13.46 -19.50
C MET A 743 -22.90 -12.13 -20.00
N PRO A 744 -22.37 -11.57 -21.10
CA PRO A 744 -22.96 -10.44 -21.80
C PRO A 744 -24.27 -10.88 -22.48
N LYS A 745 -25.40 -10.34 -22.05
CA LYS A 745 -26.74 -10.66 -22.58
C LYS A 745 -27.24 -9.58 -23.54
N PRO A 746 -27.95 -9.94 -24.63
CA PRO A 746 -28.59 -8.94 -25.47
C PRO A 746 -29.57 -8.10 -24.65
N ALA A 747 -29.72 -6.82 -25.02
CA ALA A 747 -30.72 -5.94 -24.41
C ALA A 747 -32.10 -6.59 -24.54
N ARG A 748 -32.81 -6.71 -23.40
CA ARG A 748 -34.22 -7.13 -23.41
C ARG A 748 -35.00 -6.02 -24.14
N ARG A 749 -35.55 -6.35 -25.31
CA ARG A 749 -36.46 -5.48 -26.06
C ARG A 749 -37.75 -5.25 -25.31
#